data_AF-A0A943GWA6-F1
#
_entry.id   AF-A0A943GWA6-F1
#
_cell.length_a   1.000
_cell.length_b   1.000
_cell.length_c   1.000
_cell.angle_alpha   90.00
_cell.angle_beta   90.00
_cell.angle_gamma   90.00
#
_symmetry.space_group_name_H-M   'P 1'
#
loop_
_entity.id
_entity.type
_entity.pdbx_description
1 polymer ?
#
loop_
_entity_poly.entity_id
_entity_poly.type
_entity_poly.pdbx_seq_one_letter_code
_entity_poly.pdbx_strand_id
1 'polypeptide(L)'
;MRRKKLSMKVVAAILAAATFMSTYPTAAFAVTKSQVAADGVNNATTHVESDDEWNSYDVTVGVTVEDGKFKEFLVTPTNGYEASGDFGSKTYFEKAVNGTTKKPDMGIKALVGQPATQESIDNWFTANGYDTKSGATITRTAVKDAAKEALSKFEEAKKEDVKQEAYVLMNIPYAAFYAAEGDSDVDAVSSATKMKTRASLAAGSYHVNNDGSDISGITFPVKVSDLAALTGKYTQITDESKVEITTSIKGKESTTTYVGKDALFESADYSYYVLSEAPSYYKELTVNKDGTLSFGAVKTSSATTLDNANGTLSTSTKYGDYQLDIEGLPKNINTVYGVTISTKEGDSYGLRHVENIWKKTELAWSTGFVTESHGCQLSYADYVSMMGQTINNVTYYTDAGVYNIPMNQYVPVKFANTVAVENASADAGKTTVAITGLPSDYDAVYSVDGLNNVSVKDGVLSFDKSAAVGQYALKITDKSGKYADLSATFELTTDKAVAAYDNASDSLVAAKDAAADDLSAYIKNIKSVNVNGKDYAASGKKSVTIINKDGSLNESATPFKDAKPGDEFTVSVKATGYANDFTFTYVVPEYSYVYASLSYAEYYAAENVQNAGSTLSSDTMDTNGEYDKGAFDVVTRATANHGLHRGSFQQDVVIYDTDGNEYEPVSWTDANTAILKDGKTLVKASDRKTGITTLTVDGKNATYDHYVIKGIKYVPVKVKTKNLEAFKKAYSVVENGEKLSGGYSENNLKSYEAVAAVDANTNGLKTVSMSADGSFSFGAAAIGTTSGLKDTELKTADTAKMGVEVVSSSKFGDFLRVDLTENYGDLGAAMQSVEWTYYGNGDKAISTYGTKFAADNWMHKMMGIQLGLTDSLRCQLPEGTDGTGKWVVTIHALGYADTNVEVNVTADDIHTATPVSDTSKLEAAIKAAEALNKDDYTEKTWSDLEAELKEAQDDLANAAKGKTSQESVDESTAHLNAAIAALEKANKFTGLANSKAADGNWYYYVNGEIATNVTTVAKNVNGWWYVKNGKVDFKANTVAKNENGWWLIRGGKVDFSANTVAKNENGWWIIRNGKVDFSANTVAKNENGWWKITNGKVDFNCNSVEKNENGWWYIRGGKVDFSYTGVAKNTNGWWRIENGKVNFNFNGIAQNSNGWWYIKGGKVDFSYNGTVKSNGKTYKVVNGKVRV
;
A
#
# COMPACT_ATOMS: atom_id res chain seq x y z
N MET A 1 -30.60 122.82 59.51
CA MET A 1 -31.38 122.16 60.59
C MET A 1 -31.37 120.64 60.37
N ARG A 2 -31.49 119.89 61.47
CA ARG A 2 -31.81 118.43 61.61
C ARG A 2 -30.63 117.43 61.67
N ARG A 3 -30.62 116.63 62.74
CA ARG A 3 -29.59 115.66 63.17
C ARG A 3 -30.17 114.23 63.29
N LYS A 4 -29.29 113.28 62.92
CA LYS A 4 -29.13 111.82 63.16
C LYS A 4 -29.77 111.26 64.46
N LYS A 5 -30.13 109.96 64.63
CA LYS A 5 -29.44 108.69 64.27
C LYS A 5 -30.32 107.43 64.59
N LEU A 6 -29.91 106.25 64.05
CA LEU A 6 -30.29 104.81 64.28
C LEU A 6 -31.57 104.28 63.57
N SER A 7 -31.66 103.06 62.99
CA SER A 7 -30.71 101.98 62.60
C SER A 7 -31.45 100.77 61.94
N MET A 8 -30.73 100.00 61.08
CA MET A 8 -30.95 98.59 60.61
C MET A 8 -32.05 98.34 59.56
N LYS A 9 -31.95 97.51 58.48
CA LYS A 9 -30.92 96.62 57.87
C LYS A 9 -31.47 96.12 56.49
N VAL A 10 -30.62 96.06 55.44
CA VAL A 10 -30.41 94.94 54.45
C VAL A 10 -31.59 94.62 53.49
N VAL A 11 -31.52 94.61 52.14
CA VAL A 11 -30.44 94.37 51.16
C VAL A 11 -30.61 95.32 49.95
N ALA A 12 -29.56 96.03 49.55
CA ALA A 12 -29.44 96.69 48.25
C ALA A 12 -27.98 96.53 47.77
N ALA A 13 -27.78 95.69 46.75
CA ALA A 13 -26.54 95.40 46.01
C ALA A 13 -26.96 94.31 45.00
N ILE A 14 -26.87 94.39 43.68
CA ILE A 14 -26.13 95.21 42.72
C ILE A 14 -27.01 95.29 41.46
N LEU A 15 -27.45 96.49 41.05
CA LEU A 15 -28.03 96.75 39.73
C LEU A 15 -27.64 98.18 39.34
N ALA A 16 -26.44 98.35 38.77
CA ALA A 16 -26.06 99.57 38.04
C ALA A 16 -24.73 99.41 37.29
N ALA A 17 -24.75 99.84 36.01
CA ALA A 17 -23.63 100.19 35.12
C ALA A 17 -22.80 99.00 34.59
N ALA A 18 -22.34 98.92 33.33
CA ALA A 18 -22.14 99.87 32.25
C ALA A 18 -22.03 99.05 30.94
N THR A 19 -22.79 99.34 29.88
CA THR A 19 -22.38 100.14 28.70
C THR A 19 -20.98 99.92 28.11
N PHE A 20 -21.00 99.46 26.84
CA PHE A 20 -20.30 99.95 25.65
C PHE A 20 -19.05 99.22 25.06
N MET A 21 -19.35 98.48 23.97
CA MET A 21 -18.76 98.44 22.60
C MET A 21 -17.40 97.82 22.23
N SER A 22 -17.56 96.92 21.24
CA SER A 22 -16.85 96.82 19.94
C SER A 22 -15.58 95.94 19.94
N THR A 23 -15.51 94.85 19.17
CA THR A 23 -15.32 94.85 17.72
C THR A 23 -15.33 93.38 17.22
N TYR A 24 -16.07 93.13 16.14
CA TYR A 24 -16.19 91.91 15.32
C TYR A 24 -16.70 90.58 15.94
N PRO A 25 -17.70 89.93 15.32
CA PRO A 25 -18.23 88.66 15.79
C PRO A 25 -17.35 87.52 15.26
N THR A 26 -16.55 86.90 16.13
CA THR A 26 -16.43 85.43 16.02
C THR A 26 -17.76 84.90 16.52
N ALA A 27 -18.43 84.08 15.71
CA ALA A 27 -19.64 83.39 16.11
C ALA A 27 -19.34 82.53 17.35
N ALA A 28 -19.46 83.12 18.55
CA ALA A 28 -19.57 82.39 19.78
C ALA A 28 -20.91 81.66 19.67
N PHE A 29 -20.84 80.37 19.37
CA PHE A 29 -22.03 79.55 19.37
C PHE A 29 -22.61 79.63 20.78
N ALA A 30 -23.85 80.11 20.88
CA ALA A 30 -24.64 79.95 22.09
C ALA A 30 -24.52 78.51 22.57
N VAL A 31 -24.43 78.30 23.89
CA VAL A 31 -24.39 76.96 24.47
C VAL A 31 -25.63 76.19 23.99
N THR A 32 -25.42 75.17 23.15
CA THR A 32 -26.48 74.28 22.65
C THR A 32 -26.19 72.83 23.02
N LYS A 33 -27.25 72.07 23.32
CA LYS A 33 -27.19 70.64 23.66
C LYS A 33 -26.22 70.34 24.83
N SER A 34 -25.14 69.60 24.60
CA SER A 34 -24.21 69.08 25.61
C SER A 34 -23.02 70.01 25.92
N GLN A 35 -22.94 71.17 25.25
CA GLN A 35 -21.88 72.15 25.51
C GLN A 35 -21.99 72.68 26.95
N VAL A 36 -20.84 72.87 27.61
CA VAL A 36 -20.78 73.37 28.99
C VAL A 36 -20.66 74.89 28.97
N ALA A 37 -21.61 75.57 29.59
CA ALA A 37 -21.58 77.02 29.73
C ALA A 37 -20.38 77.48 30.56
N ALA A 38 -19.77 78.59 30.13
CA ALA A 38 -18.78 79.31 30.90
C ALA A 38 -19.40 79.98 32.13
N ASP A 39 -18.56 80.34 33.08
CA ASP A 39 -18.99 80.96 34.34
C ASP A 39 -19.59 82.34 34.11
N GLY A 40 -20.70 82.64 34.79
CA GLY A 40 -21.42 83.91 34.62
C GLY A 40 -22.86 83.87 35.13
N VAL A 41 -23.63 84.94 34.86
CA VAL A 41 -25.04 85.06 35.25
C VAL A 41 -25.84 85.62 34.07
N ASN A 42 -26.91 84.94 33.66
CA ASN A 42 -27.87 85.43 32.66
C ASN A 42 -29.30 85.20 33.14
N ASN A 43 -30.27 85.89 32.53
CA ASN A 43 -31.69 85.67 32.81
C ASN A 43 -32.56 85.78 31.54
N ALA A 44 -33.76 85.23 31.63
CA ALA A 44 -34.81 85.42 30.64
C ALA A 44 -36.19 85.36 31.30
N THR A 45 -37.19 85.89 30.60
CA THR A 45 -38.58 85.99 31.08
C THR A 45 -39.52 85.33 30.09
N THR A 46 -40.39 84.46 30.58
CA THR A 46 -41.40 83.76 29.78
C THR A 46 -42.80 83.97 30.38
N HIS A 47 -43.81 84.02 29.51
CA HIS A 47 -45.20 84.23 29.90
C HIS A 47 -45.88 82.92 30.37
N VAL A 48 -46.71 83.01 31.41
CA VAL A 48 -47.60 81.95 31.91
C VAL A 48 -49.03 82.36 31.60
N GLU A 49 -49.69 81.59 30.74
CA GLU A 49 -51.08 81.81 30.34
C GLU A 49 -52.06 81.66 31.52
N SER A 50 -53.21 82.35 31.45
CA SER A 50 -54.30 82.24 32.43
C SER A 50 -55.05 80.92 32.30
N ASP A 51 -55.71 80.48 33.38
CA ASP A 51 -56.61 79.31 33.42
C ASP A 51 -57.75 79.55 34.41
N ASP A 52 -58.71 78.62 34.52
CA ASP A 52 -59.88 78.69 35.40
C ASP A 52 -59.53 78.91 36.89
N GLU A 53 -58.30 78.58 37.30
CA GLU A 53 -57.77 78.71 38.67
C GLU A 53 -56.79 79.90 38.87
N TRP A 54 -56.32 80.61 37.82
CA TRP A 54 -55.43 81.78 37.96
C TRP A 54 -55.37 82.76 36.77
N ASN A 55 -55.03 84.03 37.08
CA ASN A 55 -54.69 85.06 36.10
C ASN A 55 -53.30 84.84 35.50
N SER A 56 -53.13 85.12 34.20
CA SER A 56 -51.85 85.03 33.48
C SER A 56 -50.78 85.89 34.15
N TYR A 57 -49.55 85.41 34.19
CA TYR A 57 -48.42 86.15 34.78
C TYR A 57 -47.10 85.83 34.10
N ASP A 58 -46.07 86.64 34.30
CA ASP A 58 -44.74 86.39 33.75
C ASP A 58 -43.83 85.71 34.78
N VAL A 59 -42.88 84.89 34.32
CA VAL A 59 -41.84 84.32 35.17
C VAL A 59 -40.46 84.62 34.59
N THR A 60 -39.64 85.29 35.40
CA THR A 60 -38.23 85.56 35.08
C THR A 60 -37.34 84.55 35.80
N VAL A 61 -36.45 83.88 35.07
CA VAL A 61 -35.47 82.93 35.60
C VAL A 61 -34.07 83.47 35.37
N GLY A 62 -33.34 83.73 36.46
CA GLY A 62 -31.90 83.97 36.47
C GLY A 62 -31.13 82.67 36.71
N VAL A 63 -30.10 82.42 35.90
CA VAL A 63 -29.21 81.26 35.95
C VAL A 63 -27.79 81.75 36.22
N THR A 64 -27.16 81.22 37.27
CA THR A 64 -25.75 81.43 37.58
C THR A 64 -24.96 80.15 37.31
N VAL A 65 -23.87 80.26 36.56
CA VAL A 65 -22.93 79.17 36.26
C VAL A 65 -21.58 79.47 36.91
N GLU A 66 -20.99 78.48 37.56
CA GLU A 66 -19.65 78.53 38.14
C GLU A 66 -19.00 77.14 38.02
N ASP A 67 -17.72 77.09 37.66
CA ASP A 67 -16.96 75.89 37.34
C ASP A 67 -17.69 74.96 36.34
N GLY A 68 -18.35 75.54 35.34
CA GLY A 68 -19.13 74.80 34.33
C GLY A 68 -20.38 74.08 34.85
N LYS A 69 -20.86 74.43 36.06
CA LYS A 69 -22.05 73.84 36.70
C LYS A 69 -23.08 74.90 37.08
N PHE A 70 -24.36 74.52 37.14
CA PHE A 70 -25.39 75.43 37.64
C PHE A 70 -25.16 75.71 39.13
N LYS A 71 -24.86 76.95 39.50
CA LYS A 71 -24.68 77.36 40.90
C LYS A 71 -25.99 77.78 41.54
N GLU A 72 -26.84 78.49 40.81
CA GLU A 72 -28.07 79.06 41.35
C GLU A 72 -29.13 79.29 40.27
N PHE A 73 -30.39 79.05 40.63
CA PHE A 73 -31.57 79.49 39.87
C PHE A 73 -32.41 80.46 40.72
N LEU A 74 -32.52 81.71 40.26
CA LEU A 74 -33.36 82.75 40.85
C LEU A 74 -34.62 82.91 40.01
N VAL A 75 -35.74 82.36 40.48
CA VAL A 75 -37.01 82.37 39.74
C VAL A 75 -37.96 83.37 40.42
N THR A 76 -38.45 84.36 39.68
CA THR A 76 -39.30 85.44 40.19
C THR A 76 -40.55 85.60 39.33
N PRO A 77 -41.77 85.52 39.91
CA PRO A 77 -42.97 85.82 39.16
C PRO A 77 -43.20 87.34 39.13
N THR A 78 -43.66 87.86 38.00
CA THR A 78 -43.87 89.29 37.72
C THR A 78 -45.19 89.49 36.97
N ASN A 79 -45.63 90.75 36.80
CA ASN A 79 -46.79 91.15 35.98
C ASN A 79 -48.04 90.24 36.07
N GLY A 80 -48.96 90.49 37.01
CA GLY A 80 -50.24 89.75 37.09
C GLY A 80 -50.24 88.55 38.04
N TYR A 81 -49.11 88.27 38.71
CA TYR A 81 -49.02 87.20 39.71
C TYR A 81 -49.75 87.57 41.01
N GLU A 82 -50.74 86.76 41.40
CA GLU A 82 -51.49 86.91 42.65
C GLU A 82 -51.06 85.90 43.71
N ALA A 83 -50.66 86.40 44.88
CA ALA A 83 -50.06 85.60 45.95
C ALA A 83 -51.08 85.06 47.00
N SER A 84 -52.39 85.21 46.79
CA SER A 84 -53.45 84.92 47.78
C SER A 84 -54.49 83.89 47.31
N GLY A 85 -54.61 82.77 48.02
CA GLY A 85 -55.61 81.71 47.84
C GLY A 85 -55.01 80.30 47.99
N ASP A 86 -55.62 79.42 48.78
CA ASP A 86 -55.06 78.09 49.13
C ASP A 86 -54.88 77.11 47.95
N PHE A 87 -55.36 77.45 46.74
CA PHE A 87 -55.22 76.65 45.52
C PHE A 87 -55.03 77.52 44.26
N GLY A 88 -54.01 78.41 44.22
CA GLY A 88 -53.73 79.32 43.08
C GLY A 88 -52.24 79.43 42.67
N SER A 89 -51.90 80.43 41.82
CA SER A 89 -50.57 80.65 41.17
C SER A 89 -49.37 80.47 42.09
N LYS A 90 -49.50 80.85 43.37
CA LYS A 90 -48.42 80.74 44.35
C LYS A 90 -47.99 79.31 44.62
N THR A 91 -48.93 78.41 44.86
CA THR A 91 -48.63 77.01 45.18
C THR A 91 -48.01 76.31 43.97
N TYR A 92 -48.45 76.64 42.75
CA TYR A 92 -47.91 76.07 41.52
C TYR A 92 -46.52 76.63 41.17
N PHE A 93 -46.30 77.92 41.38
CA PHE A 93 -45.01 78.56 41.26
C PHE A 93 -44.00 77.99 42.24
N GLU A 94 -44.34 77.90 43.53
CA GLU A 94 -43.45 77.33 44.56
C GLU A 94 -43.07 75.87 44.24
N LYS A 95 -44.01 75.07 43.70
CA LYS A 95 -43.74 73.70 43.25
C LYS A 95 -42.81 73.65 42.03
N ALA A 96 -42.90 74.60 41.10
CA ALA A 96 -42.02 74.67 39.94
C ALA A 96 -40.58 75.08 40.32
N VAL A 97 -40.43 75.90 41.36
CA VAL A 97 -39.12 76.38 41.83
C VAL A 97 -38.44 75.39 42.78
N ASN A 98 -39.17 74.93 43.80
CA ASN A 98 -38.61 74.16 44.92
C ASN A 98 -39.03 72.67 44.92
N GLY A 99 -39.93 72.25 44.03
CA GLY A 99 -40.48 70.88 44.04
C GLY A 99 -41.52 70.69 45.15
N THR A 100 -41.81 69.44 45.49
CA THR A 100 -42.66 69.11 46.65
C THR A 100 -41.88 68.28 47.65
N THR A 101 -42.35 68.18 48.89
CA THR A 101 -41.72 67.33 49.92
C THR A 101 -41.59 65.86 49.51
N LYS A 102 -42.49 65.36 48.64
CA LYS A 102 -42.45 63.97 48.12
C LYS A 102 -41.62 63.80 46.85
N LYS A 103 -41.39 64.90 46.11
CA LYS A 103 -40.65 64.94 44.84
C LYS A 103 -39.88 66.27 44.73
N PRO A 104 -38.74 66.40 45.44
CA PRO A 104 -37.96 67.64 45.47
C PRO A 104 -37.23 67.90 44.13
N ASP A 105 -36.97 66.84 43.38
CA ASP A 105 -36.40 66.84 42.02
C ASP A 105 -37.31 67.55 40.98
N MET A 106 -38.60 67.73 41.27
CA MET A 106 -39.55 68.43 40.39
C MET A 106 -39.42 69.95 40.37
N GLY A 107 -38.55 70.54 41.20
CA GLY A 107 -38.25 71.98 41.23
C GLY A 107 -36.96 72.31 40.50
N ILE A 108 -36.88 73.45 39.82
CA ILE A 108 -35.71 73.74 38.95
C ILE A 108 -34.40 73.83 39.74
N LYS A 109 -34.48 74.17 41.03
CA LYS A 109 -33.33 74.20 41.93
C LYS A 109 -32.66 72.83 42.12
N ALA A 110 -33.31 71.73 41.76
CA ALA A 110 -32.69 70.40 41.77
C ALA A 110 -31.52 70.27 40.77
N LEU A 111 -31.43 71.16 39.76
CA LEU A 111 -30.33 71.19 38.81
C LEU A 111 -29.05 71.84 39.36
N VAL A 112 -29.10 72.50 40.53
CA VAL A 112 -27.90 73.11 41.13
C VAL A 112 -26.85 72.02 41.41
N GLY A 113 -25.62 72.26 40.96
CA GLY A 113 -24.49 71.34 41.02
C GLY A 113 -24.33 70.42 39.80
N GLN A 114 -25.33 70.37 38.90
CA GLN A 114 -25.24 69.63 37.63
C GLN A 114 -24.47 70.42 36.56
N PRO A 115 -23.93 69.77 35.52
CA PRO A 115 -23.29 70.45 34.40
C PRO A 115 -24.22 71.49 33.77
N ALA A 116 -23.73 72.70 33.55
CA ALA A 116 -24.49 73.81 32.99
C ALA A 116 -24.66 73.66 31.47
N THR A 117 -25.46 72.68 31.06
CA THR A 117 -25.73 72.32 29.66
C THR A 117 -27.22 72.43 29.37
N GLN A 118 -27.58 72.59 28.09
CA GLN A 118 -28.98 72.60 27.68
C GLN A 118 -29.62 71.23 27.93
N GLU A 119 -28.87 70.14 27.72
CA GLU A 119 -29.32 68.77 27.97
C GLU A 119 -29.72 68.53 29.44
N SER A 120 -28.96 69.09 30.40
CA SER A 120 -29.33 69.05 31.82
C SER A 120 -30.70 69.70 32.09
N ILE A 121 -31.00 70.84 31.46
CA ILE A 121 -32.31 71.51 31.58
C ILE A 121 -33.40 70.74 30.84
N ASP A 122 -33.10 70.22 29.65
CA ASP A 122 -34.03 69.43 28.84
C ASP A 122 -34.49 68.16 29.58
N ASN A 123 -33.57 67.46 30.24
CA ASN A 123 -33.84 66.22 30.96
C ASN A 123 -34.52 66.42 32.32
N TRP A 124 -34.43 67.61 32.94
CA TRP A 124 -34.99 67.91 34.26
C TRP A 124 -36.48 67.59 34.40
N PHE A 125 -37.27 67.91 33.37
CA PHE A 125 -38.70 67.59 33.34
C PHE A 125 -39.09 67.14 31.93
N THR A 126 -39.17 65.84 31.76
CA THR A 126 -39.66 65.16 30.54
C THR A 126 -41.09 64.71 30.79
N ALA A 127 -42.03 65.09 29.91
CA ALA A 127 -43.46 64.90 30.11
C ALA A 127 -43.88 63.41 30.10
N ASN A 128 -43.79 62.76 31.25
CA ASN A 128 -44.25 61.38 31.47
C ASN A 128 -45.80 61.30 31.55
N GLY A 129 -46.50 61.48 30.43
CA GLY A 129 -47.85 60.94 30.24
C GLY A 129 -48.95 61.41 31.21
N TYR A 130 -48.89 62.66 31.71
CA TYR A 130 -50.03 63.28 32.38
C TYR A 130 -50.82 64.11 31.35
N ASP A 131 -51.82 63.48 30.72
CA ASP A 131 -52.63 64.06 29.62
C ASP A 131 -53.82 64.92 30.11
N THR A 132 -53.58 65.79 31.08
CA THR A 132 -54.48 66.90 31.41
C THR A 132 -53.66 68.13 31.81
N LYS A 133 -53.83 69.25 31.08
CA LYS A 133 -53.23 70.54 31.46
C LYS A 133 -53.63 70.85 32.91
N SER A 134 -52.65 70.96 33.79
CA SER A 134 -52.81 71.45 35.17
C SER A 134 -51.90 72.66 35.35
N GLY A 135 -52.28 73.61 36.21
CA GLY A 135 -51.51 74.85 36.39
C GLY A 135 -50.08 74.74 36.81
N ALA A 136 -49.78 73.68 37.58
CA ALA A 136 -48.42 73.33 37.95
C ALA A 136 -47.53 73.08 36.72
N THR A 137 -48.09 72.50 35.66
CA THR A 137 -47.35 72.08 34.46
C THR A 137 -47.12 73.26 33.53
N ILE A 138 -48.10 74.16 33.41
CA ILE A 138 -47.98 75.39 32.60
C ILE A 138 -46.88 76.28 33.18
N THR A 139 -46.91 76.51 34.50
CA THR A 139 -45.89 77.32 35.20
C THR A 139 -44.49 76.70 35.09
N ARG A 140 -44.35 75.38 35.27
CA ARG A 140 -43.05 74.69 35.18
C ARG A 140 -42.47 74.73 33.76
N THR A 141 -43.33 74.65 32.75
CA THR A 141 -42.91 74.76 31.34
C THR A 141 -42.35 76.16 31.06
N ALA A 142 -43.04 77.22 31.49
CA ALA A 142 -42.52 78.59 31.36
C ALA A 142 -41.18 78.79 32.10
N VAL A 143 -41.02 78.21 33.30
CA VAL A 143 -39.74 78.23 34.04
C VAL A 143 -38.64 77.49 33.28
N LYS A 144 -38.93 76.33 32.68
CA LYS A 144 -37.97 75.57 31.87
C LYS A 144 -37.53 76.35 30.64
N ASP A 145 -38.48 76.96 29.94
CA ASP A 145 -38.20 77.71 28.72
C ASP A 145 -37.41 78.99 29.01
N ALA A 146 -37.76 79.72 30.08
CA ALA A 146 -36.97 80.85 30.55
C ALA A 146 -35.55 80.43 30.96
N ALA A 147 -35.38 79.29 31.63
CA ALA A 147 -34.06 78.78 32.00
C ALA A 147 -33.20 78.40 30.78
N LYS A 148 -33.79 77.77 29.76
CA LYS A 148 -33.11 77.46 28.50
C LYS A 148 -32.69 78.71 27.76
N GLU A 149 -33.59 79.69 27.65
CA GLU A 149 -33.27 80.94 26.98
C GLU A 149 -32.18 81.70 27.74
N ALA A 150 -32.23 81.74 29.07
CA ALA A 150 -31.17 82.29 29.90
C ALA A 150 -29.82 81.56 29.69
N LEU A 151 -29.83 80.23 29.59
CA LEU A 151 -28.62 79.45 29.34
C LEU A 151 -28.04 79.68 27.94
N SER A 152 -28.89 79.85 26.93
CA SER A 152 -28.45 80.12 25.55
C SER A 152 -27.68 81.44 25.40
N LYS A 153 -27.71 82.31 26.42
CA LYS A 153 -26.97 83.58 26.45
C LYS A 153 -25.54 83.44 27.00
N PHE A 154 -25.12 82.24 27.41
CA PHE A 154 -23.75 81.96 27.83
C PHE A 154 -22.84 81.56 26.65
N GLU A 155 -21.56 81.89 26.77
CA GLU A 155 -20.50 81.35 25.91
C GLU A 155 -20.04 79.95 26.42
N GLU A 156 -19.42 79.14 25.58
CA GLU A 156 -18.86 77.81 25.95
C GLU A 156 -17.51 77.93 26.68
N ALA A 157 -17.27 77.10 27.71
CA ALA A 157 -16.01 77.10 28.48
C ALA A 157 -14.80 76.54 27.69
N LYS A 158 -13.64 77.23 27.72
CA LYS A 158 -12.39 76.79 27.05
C LYS A 158 -11.63 75.73 27.88
N LYS A 159 -11.09 74.68 27.24
CA LYS A 159 -10.24 73.63 27.86
C LYS A 159 -8.74 73.99 27.79
N GLU A 160 -7.97 73.58 28.80
CA GLU A 160 -6.50 73.77 28.91
C GLU A 160 -5.79 72.40 28.86
N ASP A 161 -4.70 72.27 28.10
CA ASP A 161 -4.02 71.00 27.75
C ASP A 161 -2.94 70.56 28.76
N VAL A 162 -2.91 69.26 29.11
CA VAL A 162 -1.88 68.64 29.97
C VAL A 162 -0.91 67.80 29.12
N LYS A 163 0.41 68.01 29.26
CA LYS A 163 1.46 67.25 28.56
C LYS A 163 1.51 65.79 29.05
N GLN A 164 1.44 64.83 28.12
CA GLN A 164 1.48 63.40 28.43
C GLN A 164 2.73 62.76 27.81
N GLU A 165 3.69 62.32 28.64
CA GLU A 165 4.83 61.50 28.21
C GLU A 165 4.33 60.09 27.81
N ALA A 166 4.86 59.53 26.71
CA ALA A 166 4.48 58.22 26.20
C ALA A 166 5.64 57.50 25.49
N TYR A 167 5.52 56.17 25.37
CA TYR A 167 6.37 55.35 24.50
C TYR A 167 5.56 54.90 23.30
N VAL A 168 6.14 54.94 22.11
CA VAL A 168 5.47 54.56 20.86
C VAL A 168 6.38 53.66 20.03
N LEU A 169 5.81 52.79 19.22
CA LEU A 169 6.50 52.18 18.09
C LEU A 169 6.26 53.07 16.87
N MET A 170 7.32 53.53 16.20
CA MET A 170 7.22 54.56 15.16
C MET A 170 7.97 54.17 13.89
N ASN A 171 7.40 54.51 12.73
CA ASN A 171 8.08 54.45 11.42
C ASN A 171 9.07 55.61 11.29
N ILE A 172 10.36 55.31 11.11
CA ILE A 172 11.45 56.28 11.06
C ILE A 172 12.24 56.07 9.75
N PRO A 173 12.35 57.07 8.86
CA PRO A 173 13.19 56.98 7.68
C PRO A 173 14.64 56.60 8.01
N TYR A 174 15.33 55.86 7.15
CA TYR A 174 16.68 55.35 7.43
C TYR A 174 17.67 56.45 7.85
N ALA A 175 17.77 57.54 7.08
CA ALA A 175 18.62 58.68 7.40
C ALA A 175 18.32 59.26 8.79
N ALA A 176 17.04 59.37 9.17
CA ALA A 176 16.65 59.89 10.49
C ALA A 176 16.98 58.92 11.62
N PHE A 177 16.93 57.61 11.38
CA PHE A 177 17.27 56.60 12.38
C PHE A 177 18.79 56.55 12.63
N TYR A 178 19.59 56.48 11.57
CA TYR A 178 21.04 56.29 11.64
C TYR A 178 21.85 57.56 11.92
N ALA A 179 21.28 58.77 11.74
CA ALA A 179 21.99 60.03 11.96
C ALA A 179 22.69 60.14 13.33
N ALA A 180 22.06 59.63 14.40
CA ALA A 180 22.66 59.61 15.74
C ALA A 180 23.55 58.40 16.03
N GLU A 181 23.59 57.41 15.11
CA GLU A 181 24.48 56.24 15.16
C GLU A 181 25.75 56.44 14.30
N GLY A 182 25.96 57.65 13.75
CA GLY A 182 27.17 58.04 13.02
C GLY A 182 27.05 58.03 11.49
N ASP A 183 25.87 57.78 10.93
CA ASP A 183 25.64 57.71 9.48
C ASP A 183 24.35 58.45 9.07
N SER A 184 24.48 59.61 8.42
CA SER A 184 23.35 60.44 7.99
C SER A 184 22.93 60.24 6.53
N ASP A 185 23.73 59.53 5.74
CA ASP A 185 23.62 59.54 4.26
C ASP A 185 22.88 58.29 3.74
N VAL A 186 22.06 57.66 4.59
CA VAL A 186 21.33 56.42 4.28
C VAL A 186 19.92 56.70 3.71
N ASP A 187 19.75 56.54 2.39
CA ASP A 187 18.46 56.76 1.70
C ASP A 187 17.55 55.50 1.65
N ALA A 188 16.31 55.66 1.16
CA ALA A 188 15.35 54.59 0.90
C ALA A 188 15.85 53.56 -0.13
N VAL A 189 15.37 52.32 -0.01
CA VAL A 189 15.79 51.20 -0.90
C VAL A 189 14.75 50.97 -1.97
N SER A 190 15.14 51.02 -3.25
CA SER A 190 14.24 50.71 -4.37
C SER A 190 14.11 49.21 -4.68
N SER A 191 12.99 48.80 -5.29
CA SER A 191 12.69 47.40 -5.60
C SER A 191 12.20 47.19 -7.03
N ALA A 192 12.97 46.42 -7.81
CA ALA A 192 12.61 46.06 -9.18
C ALA A 192 11.40 45.13 -9.27
N THR A 193 11.23 44.25 -8.28
CA THR A 193 10.16 43.23 -8.30
C THR A 193 8.91 43.64 -7.55
N LYS A 194 8.95 44.73 -6.76
CA LYS A 194 7.84 45.25 -5.95
C LYS A 194 7.27 44.30 -4.88
N MET A 195 7.64 43.03 -4.89
CA MET A 195 7.11 41.99 -3.99
C MET A 195 8.01 41.76 -2.77
N LYS A 196 9.33 41.92 -2.91
CA LYS A 196 10.29 41.60 -1.85
C LYS A 196 10.24 42.58 -0.67
N THR A 197 9.92 43.84 -0.94
CA THR A 197 9.71 44.92 0.06
C THR A 197 8.49 44.69 0.94
N ARG A 198 7.59 43.81 0.48
CA ARG A 198 6.31 43.45 1.10
C ARG A 198 6.31 42.04 1.68
N ALA A 199 7.48 41.40 1.71
CA ALA A 199 7.66 40.02 2.18
C ALA A 199 8.32 39.99 3.56
N SER A 200 8.33 38.82 4.20
CA SER A 200 8.94 38.62 5.52
C SER A 200 10.44 38.93 5.61
N LEU A 201 11.15 39.03 4.47
CA LEU A 201 12.55 39.47 4.42
C LEU A 201 12.73 40.95 4.78
N ALA A 202 11.67 41.76 4.64
CA ALA A 202 11.63 43.17 5.00
C ALA A 202 11.09 43.39 6.43
N ALA A 203 10.89 42.33 7.22
CA ALA A 203 10.35 42.46 8.58
C ALA A 203 11.25 43.36 9.45
N GLY A 204 10.63 44.35 10.10
CA GLY A 204 11.31 45.39 10.89
C GLY A 204 11.50 46.72 10.13
N SER A 205 11.29 46.69 8.82
CA SER A 205 11.19 47.87 7.97
C SER A 205 9.73 48.26 7.69
N TYR A 206 9.51 49.40 7.04
CA TYR A 206 8.21 49.79 6.52
C TYR A 206 8.33 50.41 5.12
N HIS A 207 7.22 50.45 4.40
CA HIS A 207 7.11 51.13 3.13
C HIS A 207 5.85 52.01 3.07
N VAL A 208 5.97 53.17 2.42
CA VAL A 208 4.85 54.10 2.25
C VAL A 208 4.04 53.75 0.99
N ASN A 209 4.73 53.31 -0.07
CA ASN A 209 4.10 53.00 -1.35
C ASN A 209 3.48 51.59 -1.33
N ASN A 210 2.16 51.52 -1.51
CA ASN A 210 1.40 50.25 -1.52
C ASN A 210 1.78 49.31 -2.68
N ASP A 211 2.39 49.85 -3.73
CA ASP A 211 2.90 49.07 -4.84
C ASP A 211 4.21 48.35 -4.51
N GLY A 212 4.84 48.67 -3.36
CA GLY A 212 6.09 48.08 -2.90
C GLY A 212 7.32 48.55 -3.68
N SER A 213 7.27 49.73 -4.30
CA SER A 213 8.38 50.30 -5.07
C SER A 213 9.65 50.56 -4.25
N ASP A 214 9.54 50.83 -2.96
CA ASP A 214 10.67 51.08 -2.07
C ASP A 214 10.40 50.64 -0.62
N ILE A 215 11.47 50.56 0.18
CA ILE A 215 11.45 50.51 1.65
C ILE A 215 11.96 51.86 2.15
N SER A 216 11.13 52.55 2.91
CA SER A 216 11.36 53.96 3.28
C SER A 216 12.17 54.09 4.58
N GLY A 217 12.08 53.12 5.48
CA GLY A 217 12.81 53.16 6.75
C GLY A 217 12.53 51.96 7.64
N ILE A 218 12.63 52.18 8.96
CA ILE A 218 12.46 51.14 9.98
C ILE A 218 11.38 51.47 10.99
N THR A 219 10.80 50.46 11.62
CA THR A 219 9.80 50.63 12.67
C THR A 219 10.45 50.37 14.03
N PHE A 220 10.63 51.40 14.88
CA PHE A 220 11.45 51.30 16.09
C PHE A 220 10.80 51.95 17.33
N PRO A 221 11.07 51.48 18.57
CA PRO A 221 10.54 52.10 19.78
C PRO A 221 11.13 53.49 20.07
N VAL A 222 10.26 54.45 20.40
CA VAL A 222 10.58 55.86 20.61
C VAL A 222 9.92 56.38 21.88
N LYS A 223 10.68 57.08 22.73
CA LYS A 223 10.19 57.85 23.85
C LYS A 223 9.79 59.25 23.40
N VAL A 224 8.56 59.65 23.72
CA VAL A 224 7.95 60.93 23.34
C VAL A 224 7.62 61.70 24.60
N SER A 225 8.25 62.86 24.80
CA SER A 225 8.03 63.70 25.99
C SER A 225 6.67 64.40 26.02
N ASP A 226 6.04 64.56 24.85
CA ASP A 226 4.72 65.19 24.70
C ASP A 226 3.96 64.54 23.53
N LEU A 227 3.06 63.60 23.83
CA LEU A 227 2.31 62.85 22.82
C LEU A 227 1.47 63.77 21.91
N ALA A 228 1.04 64.93 22.39
CA ALA A 228 0.31 65.92 21.60
C ALA A 228 1.14 66.48 20.43
N ALA A 229 2.48 66.36 20.48
CA ALA A 229 3.34 66.72 19.36
C ALA A 229 3.16 65.81 18.13
N LEU A 230 2.62 64.59 18.33
CA LEU A 230 2.35 63.62 17.28
C LEU A 230 0.87 63.59 16.90
N THR A 231 -0.03 63.67 17.89
CA THR A 231 -1.47 63.57 17.71
C THR A 231 -2.00 64.62 16.74
N GLY A 232 -2.67 64.17 15.68
CA GLY A 232 -3.25 65.04 14.64
C GLY A 232 -2.25 65.50 13.56
N LYS A 233 -0.95 65.23 13.72
CA LYS A 233 0.08 65.49 12.69
C LYS A 233 0.53 64.23 11.96
N TYR A 234 0.65 63.13 12.67
CA TYR A 234 1.04 61.83 12.12
C TYR A 234 -0.04 60.77 12.36
N THR A 235 -0.04 59.73 11.54
CA THR A 235 -1.06 58.67 11.62
C THR A 235 -0.85 57.81 12.86
N GLN A 236 -1.84 57.80 13.76
CA GLN A 236 -1.85 56.89 14.89
C GLN A 236 -2.45 55.55 14.48
N ILE A 237 -1.68 54.48 14.63
CA ILE A 237 -2.12 53.10 14.49
C ILE A 237 -2.67 52.62 15.83
N THR A 238 -3.81 51.93 15.79
CA THR A 238 -4.53 51.38 16.95
C THR A 238 -4.71 49.88 16.80
N ASP A 239 -5.16 49.19 17.86
CA ASP A 239 -5.46 47.74 17.81
C ASP A 239 -6.51 47.36 16.75
N GLU A 240 -7.35 48.31 16.33
CA GLU A 240 -8.37 48.12 15.30
C GLU A 240 -7.84 48.37 13.86
N SER A 241 -6.66 48.96 13.74
CA SER A 241 -6.05 49.26 12.44
C SER A 241 -5.64 47.96 11.74
N LYS A 242 -5.85 47.90 10.43
CA LYS A 242 -5.52 46.73 9.61
C LYS A 242 -5.05 47.12 8.22
N VAL A 243 -4.11 46.36 7.66
CA VAL A 243 -3.71 46.42 6.26
C VAL A 243 -3.52 45.01 5.70
N GLU A 244 -3.96 44.77 4.46
CA GLU A 244 -3.85 43.48 3.79
C GLU A 244 -2.92 43.59 2.60
N ILE A 245 -1.87 42.77 2.61
CA ILE A 245 -0.84 42.79 1.58
C ILE A 245 -0.83 41.44 0.87
N THR A 246 -1.02 41.48 -0.46
CA THR A 246 -0.92 40.30 -1.31
C THR A 246 0.39 40.31 -2.08
N THR A 247 1.18 39.26 -1.92
CA THR A 247 2.45 39.06 -2.64
C THR A 247 2.35 37.86 -3.58
N SER A 248 2.97 37.98 -4.77
CA SER A 248 3.13 36.86 -5.71
C SER A 248 4.60 36.56 -5.88
N ILE A 249 5.07 35.52 -5.18
CA ILE A 249 6.50 35.14 -5.17
C ILE A 249 6.63 33.76 -5.80
N LYS A 250 7.35 33.68 -6.93
CA LYS A 250 7.56 32.45 -7.72
C LYS A 250 6.25 31.80 -8.20
N GLY A 251 5.27 32.61 -8.59
CA GLY A 251 3.99 32.13 -9.14
C GLY A 251 3.00 31.61 -8.09
N LYS A 252 3.27 31.83 -6.80
CA LYS A 252 2.34 31.56 -5.70
C LYS A 252 1.90 32.88 -5.07
N GLU A 253 0.59 33.06 -4.95
CA GLU A 253 0.00 34.22 -4.29
C GLU A 253 -0.22 33.93 -2.80
N SER A 254 0.04 34.92 -1.96
CA SER A 254 -0.17 34.86 -0.51
C SER A 254 -0.63 36.23 -0.02
N THR A 255 -1.72 36.25 0.74
CA THR A 255 -2.26 37.45 1.38
C THR A 255 -1.99 37.37 2.88
N THR A 256 -1.37 38.42 3.44
CA THR A 256 -1.13 38.57 4.88
C THR A 256 -1.89 39.78 5.40
N THR A 257 -2.69 39.58 6.45
CA THR A 257 -3.40 40.66 7.14
C THR A 257 -2.57 41.09 8.35
N TYR A 258 -2.11 42.33 8.34
CA TYR A 258 -1.40 42.97 9.44
C TYR A 258 -2.41 43.75 10.28
N VAL A 259 -2.39 43.56 11.60
CA VAL A 259 -3.36 44.15 12.53
C VAL A 259 -2.65 44.83 13.69
N GLY A 260 -3.29 45.82 14.30
CA GLY A 260 -2.71 46.54 15.42
C GLY A 260 -1.38 47.21 15.05
N LYS A 261 -0.39 47.14 15.94
CA LYS A 261 0.96 47.68 15.72
C LYS A 261 1.61 47.20 14.41
N ASP A 262 1.31 45.99 13.93
CA ASP A 262 1.93 45.43 12.73
C ASP A 262 1.42 46.12 11.46
N ALA A 263 0.29 46.85 11.53
CA ALA A 263 -0.20 47.66 10.41
C ALA A 263 0.72 48.85 10.08
N LEU A 264 1.71 49.16 10.94
CA LEU A 264 2.79 50.10 10.64
C LEU A 264 3.62 49.69 9.41
N PHE A 265 3.63 48.40 9.04
CA PHE A 265 4.43 47.87 7.95
C PHE A 265 4.17 48.55 6.59
N GLU A 266 2.91 48.90 6.29
CA GLU A 266 2.51 49.72 5.13
C GLU A 266 1.79 50.98 5.63
N SER A 267 2.56 51.94 6.16
CA SER A 267 2.05 53.21 6.73
C SER A 267 3.04 54.35 6.47
N ALA A 268 2.55 55.59 6.48
CA ALA A 268 3.35 56.79 6.21
C ALA A 268 4.52 56.98 7.21
N ASP A 269 5.52 57.77 6.83
CA ASP A 269 6.61 58.18 7.71
C ASP A 269 6.08 58.76 9.03
N TYR A 270 6.73 58.40 10.13
CA TYR A 270 6.40 58.82 11.49
C TYR A 270 5.01 58.39 11.99
N SER A 271 4.30 57.52 11.25
CA SER A 271 3.14 56.80 11.80
C SER A 271 3.56 56.04 13.06
N TYR A 272 2.68 56.00 14.06
CA TYR A 272 3.04 55.50 15.38
C TYR A 272 1.93 54.71 16.07
N TYR A 273 2.32 53.75 16.90
CA TYR A 273 1.45 52.97 17.78
C TYR A 273 1.86 53.20 19.23
N VAL A 274 0.92 53.53 20.13
CA VAL A 274 1.23 53.82 21.54
C VAL A 274 1.43 52.52 22.31
N LEU A 275 2.59 52.37 22.96
CA LEU A 275 2.93 51.18 23.75
C LEU A 275 2.34 51.29 25.16
N SER A 276 1.81 50.18 25.66
CA SER A 276 1.29 50.08 27.03
C SER A 276 2.39 50.01 28.10
N GLU A 277 3.61 49.63 27.70
CA GLU A 277 4.76 49.45 28.58
C GLU A 277 6.00 50.12 27.99
N ALA A 278 6.93 50.51 28.86
CA ALA A 278 8.20 51.07 28.43
C ALA A 278 9.09 49.97 27.82
N PRO A 279 9.55 50.11 26.56
CA PRO A 279 10.47 49.16 25.94
C PRO A 279 11.83 49.19 26.64
N SER A 280 12.54 48.05 26.66
CA SER A 280 13.87 47.95 27.28
C SER A 280 14.96 48.74 26.54
N TYR A 281 14.70 49.13 25.30
CA TYR A 281 15.52 50.01 24.48
C TYR A 281 14.62 50.91 23.62
N TYR A 282 15.05 52.15 23.39
CA TYR A 282 14.30 53.14 22.60
C TYR A 282 15.20 54.29 22.14
N LYS A 283 14.75 55.05 21.14
CA LYS A 283 15.30 56.38 20.83
C LYS A 283 14.48 57.47 21.51
N GLU A 284 15.07 58.61 21.82
CA GLU A 284 14.33 59.78 22.31
C GLU A 284 13.97 60.71 21.16
N LEU A 285 12.70 61.10 21.08
CA LEU A 285 12.21 62.06 20.10
C LEU A 285 12.50 63.49 20.55
N THR A 286 13.02 64.30 19.63
CA THR A 286 13.09 65.75 19.77
C THR A 286 12.30 66.41 18.63
N VAL A 287 11.39 67.31 18.98
CA VAL A 287 10.70 68.18 18.01
C VAL A 287 11.53 69.43 17.85
N ASN A 288 12.09 69.61 16.66
CA ASN A 288 12.93 70.76 16.34
C ASN A 288 12.09 72.03 16.21
N LYS A 289 12.74 73.20 16.24
CA LYS A 289 12.06 74.52 16.18
C LYS A 289 11.24 74.73 14.90
N ASP A 290 11.60 74.06 13.82
CA ASP A 290 10.91 74.08 12.52
C ASP A 290 9.77 73.05 12.43
N GLY A 291 9.54 72.26 13.48
CA GLY A 291 8.52 71.22 13.54
C GLY A 291 8.98 69.85 13.00
N THR A 292 10.22 69.72 12.52
CA THR A 292 10.79 68.43 12.10
C THR A 292 11.14 67.55 13.29
N LEU A 293 11.23 66.25 13.07
CA LEU A 293 11.57 65.27 14.10
C LEU A 293 13.04 64.88 13.99
N SER A 294 13.75 64.88 15.13
CA SER A 294 15.08 64.28 15.26
C SER A 294 15.08 63.23 16.37
N PHE A 295 15.98 62.25 16.24
CA PHE A 295 16.04 61.10 17.15
C PHE A 295 17.43 60.99 17.75
N GLY A 296 17.51 60.76 19.07
CA GLY A 296 18.77 60.47 19.75
C GLY A 296 19.35 59.09 19.39
N ALA A 297 20.55 58.80 19.89
CA ALA A 297 21.12 57.46 19.83
C ALA A 297 20.25 56.46 20.62
N VAL A 298 20.29 55.17 20.25
CA VAL A 298 19.51 54.15 20.97
C VAL A 298 19.94 54.09 22.45
N LYS A 299 18.99 54.34 23.35
CA LYS A 299 19.15 54.10 24.78
C LYS A 299 18.74 52.68 25.11
N THR A 300 19.57 51.98 25.88
CA THR A 300 19.30 50.65 26.42
C THR A 300 19.89 50.54 27.83
N SER A 301 19.28 49.76 28.72
CA SER A 301 19.82 49.50 30.05
C SER A 301 21.07 48.61 30.02
N SER A 302 21.20 47.76 29.00
CA SER A 302 22.40 46.97 28.69
C SER A 302 22.34 46.44 27.25
N ALA A 303 23.37 46.67 26.44
CA ALA A 303 23.57 45.95 25.18
C ALA A 303 24.21 44.58 25.47
N THR A 304 23.76 43.53 24.79
CA THR A 304 24.32 42.18 24.96
C THR A 304 25.49 41.99 24.01
N THR A 305 26.69 41.75 24.53
CA THR A 305 27.82 41.36 23.69
C THR A 305 27.76 39.87 23.37
N LEU A 306 27.89 39.52 22.09
CA LEU A 306 27.91 38.14 21.60
C LEU A 306 29.34 37.74 21.24
N ASP A 307 30.15 37.41 22.24
CA ASP A 307 31.57 37.06 22.04
C ASP A 307 31.79 35.77 21.22
N ASN A 308 30.78 34.89 21.16
CA ASN A 308 30.82 33.64 20.39
C ASN A 308 30.23 33.79 18.97
N ALA A 309 29.64 34.94 18.64
CA ALA A 309 29.18 35.19 17.29
C ALA A 309 30.41 35.53 16.42
N ASN A 310 30.48 34.93 15.23
CA ASN A 310 31.57 35.16 14.29
C ASN A 310 31.00 35.69 12.97
N GLY A 311 31.84 36.35 12.18
CA GLY A 311 31.47 36.81 10.86
C GLY A 311 32.51 36.40 9.82
N THR A 312 32.06 35.84 8.70
CA THR A 312 32.93 35.45 7.58
C THR A 312 32.75 36.42 6.42
N LEU A 313 33.81 37.14 6.04
CA LEU A 313 33.78 38.09 4.94
C LEU A 313 34.11 37.41 3.59
N SER A 314 33.22 37.56 2.62
CA SER A 314 33.41 37.17 1.22
C SER A 314 33.54 38.41 0.34
N THR A 315 34.49 38.40 -0.59
CA THR A 315 34.73 39.47 -1.58
C THR A 315 34.07 39.20 -2.94
N SER A 316 33.39 38.07 -3.07
CA SER A 316 32.63 37.65 -4.25
C SER A 316 31.25 37.16 -3.81
N THR A 317 30.22 37.95 -4.08
CA THR A 317 28.83 37.64 -3.72
C THR A 317 27.87 38.07 -4.84
N LYS A 318 26.66 37.52 -4.81
CA LYS A 318 25.54 37.91 -5.67
C LYS A 318 24.77 39.14 -5.18
N TYR A 319 25.05 39.64 -3.97
CA TYR A 319 24.28 40.72 -3.35
C TYR A 319 24.97 42.09 -3.39
N GLY A 320 26.29 42.15 -3.63
CA GLY A 320 27.10 43.36 -3.60
C GLY A 320 28.57 43.07 -3.85
N ASP A 321 29.45 43.95 -3.39
CA ASP A 321 30.90 43.75 -3.47
C ASP A 321 31.44 42.87 -2.35
N TYR A 322 30.87 43.01 -1.17
CA TYR A 322 31.24 42.25 0.02
C TYR A 322 30.00 41.65 0.64
N GLN A 323 30.16 40.50 1.27
CA GLN A 323 29.16 39.88 2.13
C GLN A 323 29.82 39.39 3.40
N LEU A 324 29.27 39.78 4.55
CA LEU A 324 29.63 39.34 5.88
C LEU A 324 28.52 38.42 6.41
N ASP A 325 28.83 37.13 6.51
CA ASP A 325 27.90 36.13 7.03
C ASP A 325 28.10 35.97 8.53
N ILE A 326 27.06 36.29 9.31
CA ILE A 326 27.08 36.24 10.77
C ILE A 326 26.53 34.90 11.27
N GLU A 327 27.36 34.17 12.01
CA GLU A 327 26.97 32.96 12.74
C GLU A 327 26.82 33.25 14.24
N GLY A 328 25.92 32.53 14.92
CA GLY A 328 25.75 32.62 16.37
C GLY A 328 24.75 33.69 16.84
N LEU A 329 23.95 34.28 15.95
CA LEU A 329 22.82 35.13 16.35
C LEU A 329 21.75 34.33 17.14
N PRO A 330 21.20 34.89 18.25
CA PRO A 330 20.15 34.24 19.03
C PRO A 330 18.92 33.85 18.21
N LYS A 331 18.45 32.61 18.38
CA LYS A 331 17.30 32.07 17.62
C LYS A 331 15.96 32.75 17.93
N ASN A 332 15.86 33.46 19.06
CA ASN A 332 14.67 34.20 19.47
C ASN A 332 14.52 35.57 18.78
N ILE A 333 15.47 35.98 17.94
CA ILE A 333 15.36 37.20 17.13
C ILE A 333 14.36 36.97 15.99
N ASN A 334 13.16 37.51 16.14
CA ASN A 334 12.12 37.40 15.11
C ASN A 334 12.25 38.52 14.08
N THR A 335 12.70 39.70 14.51
CA THR A 335 12.76 40.90 13.69
C THR A 335 14.07 41.64 13.91
N VAL A 336 14.76 41.98 12.83
CA VAL A 336 15.89 42.92 12.86
C VAL A 336 15.33 44.26 12.44
N TYR A 337 15.44 45.27 13.29
CA TYR A 337 15.01 46.64 12.96
C TYR A 337 16.09 47.41 12.21
N GLY A 338 17.37 47.14 12.49
CA GLY A 338 18.49 47.79 11.81
C GLY A 338 19.81 47.17 12.22
N VAL A 339 20.86 47.47 11.46
CA VAL A 339 22.23 47.01 11.73
C VAL A 339 23.19 48.15 11.42
N THR A 340 24.19 48.35 12.28
CA THR A 340 25.34 49.22 12.00
C THR A 340 26.63 48.42 12.01
N ILE A 341 27.55 48.77 11.10
CA ILE A 341 28.92 48.26 11.06
C ILE A 341 29.84 49.39 11.48
N SER A 342 30.65 49.18 12.51
CA SER A 342 31.65 50.14 12.96
C SER A 342 33.07 49.65 12.66
N THR A 343 33.97 50.59 12.41
CA THR A 343 35.37 50.30 12.08
C THR A 343 36.32 50.82 13.16
N LYS A 344 37.54 50.26 13.21
CA LYS A 344 38.61 50.74 14.12
C LYS A 344 39.03 52.17 13.83
N GLU A 345 38.85 52.58 12.59
CA GLU A 345 39.20 53.87 12.04
C GLU A 345 38.21 54.98 12.47
N GLY A 346 37.04 54.60 13.01
CA GLY A 346 36.08 55.51 13.62
C GLY A 346 34.80 55.76 12.82
N ASP A 347 34.66 55.10 11.66
CA ASP A 347 33.48 55.21 10.81
C ASP A 347 32.38 54.23 11.24
N SER A 348 31.13 54.57 10.92
CA SER A 348 29.93 53.78 11.21
C SER A 348 29.04 53.78 9.97
N TYR A 349 28.48 52.62 9.63
CA TYR A 349 27.73 52.41 8.40
C TYR A 349 26.39 51.75 8.71
N GLY A 350 25.29 52.42 8.38
CA GLY A 350 23.93 51.91 8.52
C GLY A 350 23.55 50.98 7.38
N LEU A 351 22.91 49.85 7.70
CA LEU A 351 22.48 48.87 6.70
C LEU A 351 20.97 48.93 6.44
N ARG A 352 20.57 48.67 5.20
CA ARG A 352 19.17 48.72 4.77
C ARG A 352 18.61 47.33 4.45
N HIS A 353 17.33 47.10 4.72
CA HIS A 353 16.66 45.83 4.44
C HIS A 353 16.56 45.55 2.94
N VAL A 354 16.74 44.28 2.55
CA VAL A 354 16.57 43.82 1.16
C VAL A 354 17.55 44.47 0.15
N GLU A 355 18.52 45.23 0.65
CA GLU A 355 19.71 45.69 -0.08
C GLU A 355 20.97 45.19 0.62
N ASN A 356 21.09 45.48 1.92
CA ASN A 356 22.23 45.09 2.73
C ASN A 356 21.92 43.95 3.68
N ILE A 357 20.78 43.99 4.37
CA ILE A 357 20.40 42.98 5.35
C ILE A 357 19.59 41.88 4.64
N TRP A 358 20.22 40.73 4.46
CA TRP A 358 19.61 39.54 3.87
C TRP A 358 19.46 38.43 4.91
N LYS A 359 18.25 37.85 5.00
CA LYS A 359 17.95 36.71 5.89
C LYS A 359 18.39 36.89 7.37
N LYS A 360 18.51 38.14 7.85
CA LYS A 360 19.03 38.55 9.17
C LYS A 360 20.54 38.30 9.38
N THR A 361 21.11 37.23 8.83
CA THR A 361 22.51 36.81 9.05
C THR A 361 23.46 37.15 7.90
N GLU A 362 22.96 37.41 6.69
CA GLU A 362 23.78 37.69 5.49
C GLU A 362 23.81 39.22 5.29
N LEU A 363 24.90 39.91 5.66
CA LEU A 363 25.05 41.35 5.49
C LEU A 363 25.87 41.65 4.24
N ALA A 364 25.37 42.43 3.28
CA ALA A 364 26.10 42.72 2.04
C ALA A 364 26.14 44.22 1.76
N TRP A 365 27.18 44.68 1.06
CA TRP A 365 27.25 46.06 0.58
C TRP A 365 28.07 46.15 -0.70
N SER A 366 27.80 47.18 -1.48
CA SER A 366 28.55 47.52 -2.67
C SER A 366 29.47 48.71 -2.38
N THR A 367 30.63 48.74 -3.03
CA THR A 367 31.55 49.88 -3.02
C THR A 367 31.75 50.46 -4.42
N GLY A 368 30.86 50.12 -5.36
CA GLY A 368 30.81 50.68 -6.71
C GLY A 368 31.34 49.77 -7.82
N PHE A 369 31.84 48.57 -7.52
CA PHE A 369 32.18 47.59 -8.56
C PHE A 369 30.97 46.74 -8.94
N VAL A 370 30.08 46.45 -7.98
CA VAL A 370 28.76 45.87 -8.23
C VAL A 370 27.71 46.96 -8.04
N THR A 371 27.20 47.56 -9.12
CA THR A 371 26.23 48.67 -9.01
C THR A 371 24.77 48.21 -9.01
N GLU A 372 24.51 46.93 -9.30
CA GLU A 372 23.16 46.38 -9.37
C GLU A 372 23.13 44.98 -8.75
N SER A 373 22.07 44.67 -7.99
CA SER A 373 21.78 43.33 -7.47
C SER A 373 20.31 43.01 -7.61
N HIS A 374 20.01 41.82 -8.15
CA HIS A 374 18.65 41.34 -8.35
C HIS A 374 17.71 42.30 -9.12
N GLY A 375 18.26 43.11 -10.04
CA GLY A 375 17.50 44.12 -10.80
C GLY A 375 17.43 45.50 -10.14
N CYS A 376 17.92 45.65 -8.91
CA CYS A 376 17.90 46.91 -8.16
C CYS A 376 19.27 47.59 -8.21
N GLN A 377 19.29 48.89 -8.49
CA GLN A 377 20.49 49.72 -8.32
C GLN A 377 20.85 49.77 -6.82
N LEU A 378 22.14 49.60 -6.51
CA LEU A 378 22.64 49.60 -5.15
C LEU A 378 23.17 50.98 -4.77
N SER A 379 22.86 51.41 -3.55
CA SER A 379 23.41 52.64 -2.99
C SER A 379 24.77 52.37 -2.36
N TYR A 380 25.84 52.59 -3.14
CA TYR A 380 27.21 52.21 -2.77
C TYR A 380 28.09 53.35 -2.25
N ALA A 381 27.71 54.60 -2.49
CA ALA A 381 28.56 55.78 -2.24
C ALA A 381 29.03 55.83 -0.78
N ASP A 382 28.13 55.53 0.16
CA ASP A 382 28.39 55.59 1.60
C ASP A 382 29.41 54.54 2.05
N TYR A 383 29.45 53.38 1.38
CA TYR A 383 30.34 52.27 1.76
C TYR A 383 31.70 52.29 1.05
N VAL A 384 31.93 53.20 0.09
CA VAL A 384 33.20 53.25 -0.69
C VAL A 384 34.41 53.38 0.25
N SER A 385 34.31 54.21 1.29
CA SER A 385 35.39 54.45 2.25
C SER A 385 35.70 53.23 3.13
N MET A 386 34.80 52.24 3.21
CA MET A 386 34.97 51.05 4.04
C MET A 386 36.10 50.15 3.52
N MET A 387 36.45 50.24 2.23
CA MET A 387 37.60 49.51 1.66
C MET A 387 38.90 49.93 2.35
N GLY A 388 39.65 48.96 2.85
CA GLY A 388 40.90 49.18 3.56
C GLY A 388 40.74 49.51 5.05
N GLN A 389 39.52 49.52 5.58
CA GLN A 389 39.24 49.65 7.01
C GLN A 389 39.09 48.29 7.69
N THR A 390 39.10 48.30 9.03
CA THR A 390 38.91 47.10 9.85
C THR A 390 37.61 47.19 10.63
N ILE A 391 36.64 46.33 10.31
CA ILE A 391 35.40 46.17 11.07
C ILE A 391 35.75 45.68 12.47
N ASN A 392 35.37 46.46 13.49
CA ASN A 392 35.60 46.13 14.89
C ASN A 392 34.35 45.72 15.65
N ASN A 393 33.17 46.07 15.15
CA ASN A 393 31.91 45.74 15.78
C ASN A 393 30.75 45.77 14.78
N VAL A 394 29.83 44.83 14.91
CA VAL A 394 28.52 44.86 14.25
C VAL A 394 27.44 44.96 15.32
N THR A 395 26.59 45.98 15.23
CA THR A 395 25.49 46.21 16.18
C THR A 395 24.17 45.86 15.52
N TYR A 396 23.43 44.93 16.13
CA TYR A 396 22.07 44.56 15.73
C TYR A 396 21.05 45.21 16.67
N TYR A 397 20.07 45.90 16.08
CA TYR A 397 18.89 46.39 16.77
C TYR A 397 17.72 45.47 16.41
N THR A 398 17.15 44.75 17.38
CA THR A 398 16.19 43.66 17.13
C THR A 398 15.02 43.70 18.09
N ASP A 399 13.96 42.93 17.82
CA ASP A 399 12.82 42.76 18.75
C ASP A 399 13.24 42.17 20.11
N ALA A 400 14.28 41.34 20.13
CA ALA A 400 14.79 40.69 21.33
C ALA A 400 15.80 41.53 22.14
N GLY A 401 16.27 42.66 21.60
CA GLY A 401 17.29 43.49 22.25
C GLY A 401 18.31 44.08 21.29
N VAL A 402 19.29 44.80 21.87
CA VAL A 402 20.47 45.32 21.16
C VAL A 402 21.65 44.39 21.39
N TYR A 403 22.26 43.92 20.31
CA TYR A 403 23.36 42.96 20.33
C TYR A 403 24.61 43.55 19.66
N ASN A 404 25.75 43.45 20.33
CA ASN A 404 27.06 43.85 19.80
C ASN A 404 27.88 42.60 19.48
N ILE A 405 28.47 42.54 18.29
CA ILE A 405 29.35 41.44 17.86
C ILE A 405 30.74 42.04 17.66
N PRO A 406 31.66 41.86 18.63
CA PRO A 406 33.04 42.31 18.49
C PRO A 406 33.75 41.57 17.35
N MET A 407 34.51 42.29 16.53
CA MET A 407 35.18 41.77 15.35
C MET A 407 36.60 42.34 15.19
N ASN A 408 37.35 41.75 14.27
CA ASN A 408 38.62 42.27 13.80
C ASN A 408 38.78 41.91 12.31
N GLN A 409 37.79 42.28 11.50
CA GLN A 409 37.68 41.84 10.12
C GLN A 409 38.13 42.96 9.18
N TYR A 410 39.27 42.77 8.52
CA TYR A 410 39.74 43.70 7.48
C TYR A 410 38.87 43.59 6.22
N VAL A 411 38.55 44.73 5.60
CA VAL A 411 37.82 44.81 4.32
C VAL A 411 38.83 45.04 3.20
N PRO A 412 39.18 44.02 2.38
CA PRO A 412 40.22 44.14 1.37
C PRO A 412 39.88 45.18 0.30
N VAL A 413 40.88 45.93 -0.16
CA VAL A 413 40.70 46.95 -1.21
C VAL A 413 40.43 46.29 -2.56
N LYS A 414 39.33 46.68 -3.22
CA LYS A 414 39.06 46.34 -4.63
C LYS A 414 39.56 47.44 -5.55
N PHE A 415 39.90 47.06 -6.78
CA PHE A 415 40.40 47.96 -7.81
C PHE A 415 40.00 47.46 -9.21
N ALA A 416 39.95 48.37 -10.19
CA ALA A 416 39.61 48.03 -11.56
C ALA A 416 40.73 47.18 -12.18
N ASN A 417 40.38 45.98 -12.66
CA ASN A 417 41.34 45.02 -13.19
C ASN A 417 40.73 44.20 -14.33
N THR A 418 41.58 43.45 -15.03
CA THR A 418 41.14 42.41 -15.97
C THR A 418 42.01 41.18 -15.76
N VAL A 419 41.38 40.04 -15.52
CA VAL A 419 42.04 38.73 -15.44
C VAL A 419 41.29 37.76 -16.35
N ALA A 420 42.00 37.18 -17.31
CA ALA A 420 41.47 36.15 -18.19
C ALA A 420 42.52 35.07 -18.44
N VAL A 421 42.08 33.83 -18.57
CA VAL A 421 42.92 32.68 -18.89
C VAL A 421 42.31 31.98 -20.10
N GLU A 422 43.11 31.69 -21.13
CA GLU A 422 42.64 30.97 -22.30
C GLU A 422 42.42 29.48 -21.98
N ASN A 423 41.44 28.87 -22.64
CA ASN A 423 41.30 27.41 -22.63
C ASN A 423 42.48 26.78 -23.37
N ALA A 424 42.88 25.58 -22.95
CA ALA A 424 44.00 24.86 -23.57
C ALA A 424 43.72 23.35 -23.64
N SER A 425 44.58 22.63 -24.35
CA SER A 425 44.58 21.17 -24.22
C SER A 425 45.27 20.75 -22.93
N ALA A 426 44.76 19.68 -22.30
CA ALA A 426 45.32 19.16 -21.05
C ALA A 426 46.78 18.69 -21.20
N ASP A 427 47.20 18.27 -22.40
CA ASP A 427 48.57 17.82 -22.71
C ASP A 427 49.52 18.95 -23.17
N ALA A 428 49.01 20.18 -23.31
CA ALA A 428 49.81 21.35 -23.70
C ALA A 428 50.82 21.73 -22.60
N GLY A 429 50.48 21.51 -21.33
CA GLY A 429 51.27 21.89 -20.15
C GLY A 429 51.39 23.40 -19.92
N LYS A 430 50.64 24.21 -20.68
CA LYS A 430 50.60 25.68 -20.55
C LYS A 430 49.36 26.29 -21.20
N THR A 431 49.01 27.50 -20.78
CA THR A 431 48.00 28.37 -21.41
C THR A 431 48.34 29.86 -21.24
N THR A 432 47.69 30.73 -21.99
CA THR A 432 47.88 32.19 -21.93
C THR A 432 47.07 32.78 -20.78
N VAL A 433 47.64 33.73 -20.05
CA VAL A 433 46.95 34.55 -19.06
C VAL A 433 47.13 36.04 -19.37
N ALA A 434 46.04 36.79 -19.30
CA ALA A 434 46.03 38.25 -19.43
C ALA A 434 45.67 38.87 -18.07
N ILE A 435 46.58 39.69 -17.52
CA ILE A 435 46.39 40.39 -16.24
C ILE A 435 46.73 41.86 -16.44
N THR A 436 45.78 42.76 -16.18
CA THR A 436 46.01 44.21 -16.25
C THR A 436 45.36 44.92 -15.07
N GLY A 437 45.91 46.09 -14.69
CA GLY A 437 45.34 46.94 -13.64
C GLY A 437 45.77 46.60 -12.21
N LEU A 438 46.76 45.70 -12.03
CA LEU A 438 47.33 45.43 -10.70
C LEU A 438 48.02 46.69 -10.15
N PRO A 439 47.74 47.09 -8.89
CA PRO A 439 48.48 48.13 -8.18
C PRO A 439 49.97 47.80 -8.11
N SER A 440 50.82 48.83 -8.09
CA SER A 440 52.28 48.65 -8.07
C SER A 440 52.82 47.92 -6.83
N ASP A 441 52.05 47.92 -5.75
CA ASP A 441 52.34 47.26 -4.47
C ASP A 441 51.57 45.93 -4.28
N TYR A 442 50.86 45.43 -5.30
CA TYR A 442 50.20 44.11 -5.25
C TYR A 442 51.25 42.99 -5.43
N ASP A 443 51.53 42.22 -4.38
CA ASP A 443 52.52 41.13 -4.41
C ASP A 443 51.82 39.80 -4.75
N ALA A 444 51.66 39.54 -6.05
CA ALA A 444 50.83 38.47 -6.58
C ALA A 444 51.39 37.06 -6.31
N VAL A 445 50.56 36.19 -5.74
CA VAL A 445 50.79 34.76 -5.59
C VAL A 445 49.75 34.00 -6.39
N TYR A 446 50.20 33.10 -7.26
CA TYR A 446 49.36 32.36 -8.19
C TYR A 446 49.13 30.93 -7.71
N SER A 447 47.89 30.47 -7.77
CA SER A 447 47.56 29.06 -7.53
C SER A 447 46.42 28.60 -8.44
N VAL A 448 46.41 27.31 -8.77
CA VAL A 448 45.29 26.66 -9.43
C VAL A 448 45.04 25.35 -8.69
N ASP A 449 43.91 25.25 -8.02
CA ASP A 449 43.56 24.03 -7.29
C ASP A 449 43.41 22.86 -8.28
N GLY A 450 44.02 21.72 -7.96
CA GLY A 450 43.98 20.51 -8.80
C GLY A 450 45.01 20.45 -9.93
N LEU A 451 45.87 21.47 -10.08
CA LEU A 451 47.04 21.42 -10.96
C LEU A 451 48.34 21.43 -10.16
N ASN A 452 49.31 20.65 -10.63
CA ASN A 452 50.66 20.59 -10.06
C ASN A 452 51.62 21.49 -10.85
N ASN A 453 52.67 21.96 -10.17
CA ASN A 453 53.74 22.80 -10.75
C ASN A 453 53.23 24.08 -11.42
N VAL A 454 52.18 24.67 -10.85
CA VAL A 454 51.58 25.91 -11.30
C VAL A 454 52.57 27.06 -11.20
N SER A 455 52.81 27.75 -12.31
CA SER A 455 53.59 28.99 -12.33
C SER A 455 53.06 29.95 -13.39
N VAL A 456 53.08 31.25 -13.09
CA VAL A 456 52.72 32.31 -14.05
C VAL A 456 53.95 33.17 -14.29
N LYS A 457 54.40 33.25 -15.55
CA LYS A 457 55.54 34.08 -15.95
C LYS A 457 55.31 34.62 -17.36
N ASP A 458 55.59 35.90 -17.57
CA ASP A 458 55.53 36.57 -18.88
C ASP A 458 54.19 36.33 -19.61
N GLY A 459 53.06 36.32 -18.88
CA GLY A 459 51.72 36.10 -19.45
C GLY A 459 51.38 34.63 -19.75
N VAL A 460 52.16 33.67 -19.24
CA VAL A 460 51.94 32.23 -19.47
C VAL A 460 51.75 31.51 -18.14
N LEU A 461 50.64 30.78 -18.02
CA LEU A 461 50.37 29.83 -16.94
C LEU A 461 50.90 28.45 -17.36
N SER A 462 51.84 27.88 -16.62
CA SER A 462 52.39 26.53 -16.87
C SER A 462 51.93 25.53 -15.82
N PHE A 463 51.75 24.26 -16.22
CA PHE A 463 51.29 23.15 -15.38
C PHE A 463 51.79 21.80 -15.95
N ASP A 464 51.65 20.71 -15.20
CA ASP A 464 52.07 19.38 -15.64
C ASP A 464 51.26 18.85 -16.85
N LYS A 465 51.93 18.22 -17.82
CA LYS A 465 51.30 17.61 -19.02
C LYS A 465 50.43 16.37 -18.74
N SER A 466 50.23 16.04 -17.47
CA SER A 466 49.33 14.99 -17.00
C SER A 466 48.10 15.55 -16.29
N ALA A 467 47.78 16.83 -16.51
CA ALA A 467 46.58 17.45 -15.97
C ALA A 467 45.34 16.69 -16.45
N ALA A 468 44.38 16.50 -15.55
CA ALA A 468 43.09 15.97 -15.94
C ALA A 468 42.34 16.99 -16.82
N VAL A 469 41.45 16.49 -17.68
CA VAL A 469 40.53 17.38 -18.40
C VAL A 469 39.48 17.93 -17.44
N GLY A 470 39.04 19.17 -17.66
CA GLY A 470 38.01 19.79 -16.83
C GLY A 470 38.15 21.30 -16.70
N GLN A 471 37.36 21.87 -15.80
CA GLN A 471 37.37 23.29 -15.48
C GLN A 471 38.29 23.59 -14.30
N TYR A 472 39.12 24.62 -14.45
CA TYR A 472 40.09 25.08 -13.48
C TYR A 472 39.91 26.58 -13.21
N ALA A 473 40.42 27.07 -12.08
CA ALA A 473 40.40 28.48 -11.72
C ALA A 473 41.79 28.93 -11.28
N LEU A 474 42.36 29.91 -11.98
CA LEU A 474 43.54 30.63 -11.54
C LEU A 474 43.13 31.60 -10.44
N LYS A 475 43.63 31.39 -9.23
CA LYS A 475 43.54 32.32 -8.10
C LYS A 475 44.81 33.16 -8.05
N ILE A 476 44.63 34.45 -7.84
CA ILE A 476 45.71 35.43 -7.67
C ILE A 476 45.46 36.11 -6.33
N THR A 477 46.33 35.87 -5.36
CA THR A 477 46.22 36.44 -4.02
C THR A 477 47.30 37.49 -3.80
N ASP A 478 46.99 38.52 -3.02
CA ASP A 478 47.98 39.51 -2.59
C ASP A 478 48.64 39.02 -1.30
N LYS A 479 49.96 38.85 -1.31
CA LYS A 479 50.72 38.37 -0.16
C LYS A 479 50.57 39.27 1.08
N SER A 480 50.30 40.56 0.88
CA SER A 480 50.10 41.51 1.99
C SER A 480 48.71 41.41 2.62
N GLY A 481 47.73 40.79 1.94
CA GLY A 481 46.33 40.73 2.35
C GLY A 481 45.58 42.06 2.24
N LYS A 482 46.19 43.09 1.64
CA LYS A 482 45.61 44.43 1.49
C LYS A 482 44.52 44.46 0.43
N TYR A 483 44.72 43.72 -0.66
CA TYR A 483 43.83 43.73 -1.80
C TYR A 483 42.97 42.47 -1.87
N ALA A 484 41.78 42.58 -2.47
CA ALA A 484 40.93 41.43 -2.72
C ALA A 484 41.58 40.45 -3.70
N ASP A 485 41.40 39.15 -3.45
CA ASP A 485 41.84 38.09 -4.36
C ASP A 485 41.15 38.20 -5.72
N LEU A 486 41.89 37.91 -6.80
CA LEU A 486 41.37 37.83 -8.15
C LEU A 486 41.25 36.36 -8.59
N SER A 487 40.33 36.08 -9.50
CA SER A 487 40.17 34.73 -10.05
C SER A 487 39.69 34.75 -11.49
N ALA A 488 40.17 33.81 -12.30
CA ALA A 488 39.68 33.56 -13.66
C ALA A 488 39.61 32.06 -13.95
N THR A 489 38.51 31.61 -14.55
CA THR A 489 38.31 30.21 -14.91
C THR A 489 38.79 29.92 -16.33
N PHE A 490 39.28 28.70 -16.55
CA PHE A 490 39.65 28.16 -17.86
C PHE A 490 39.36 26.67 -17.91
N GLU A 491 39.35 26.12 -19.12
CA GLU A 491 39.05 24.71 -19.36
C GLU A 491 40.25 24.04 -20.03
N LEU A 492 40.64 22.88 -19.48
CA LEU A 492 41.60 21.97 -20.09
C LEU A 492 40.83 20.86 -20.81
N THR A 493 41.10 20.70 -22.11
CA THR A 493 40.32 19.83 -23.00
C THR A 493 41.12 18.71 -23.64
N THR A 494 40.44 17.66 -24.07
CA THR A 494 40.96 16.61 -24.97
C THR A 494 40.10 16.53 -26.23
N ASP A 495 40.72 16.23 -27.37
CA ASP A 495 40.04 15.95 -28.65
C ASP A 495 39.82 14.45 -28.89
N LYS A 496 40.36 13.58 -28.02
CA LYS A 496 40.20 12.13 -28.08
C LYS A 496 38.72 11.74 -27.96
N ALA A 497 38.25 10.91 -28.90
CA ALA A 497 36.94 10.30 -28.80
C ALA A 497 36.96 9.20 -27.73
N VAL A 498 36.14 9.38 -26.68
CA VAL A 498 36.06 8.45 -25.54
C VAL A 498 34.71 7.74 -25.42
N ALA A 499 33.68 8.26 -26.10
CA ALA A 499 32.34 7.70 -26.14
C ALA A 499 31.94 7.28 -27.55
N ALA A 500 31.20 6.18 -27.63
CA ALA A 500 30.46 5.71 -28.79
C ALA A 500 29.02 5.40 -28.37
N TYR A 501 28.09 5.24 -29.31
CA TYR A 501 26.70 4.89 -29.03
C TYR A 501 26.44 3.46 -29.48
N ASP A 502 25.99 2.61 -28.55
CA ASP A 502 25.50 1.28 -28.88
C ASP A 502 23.98 1.31 -29.08
N ASN A 503 23.57 1.05 -30.32
CA ASN A 503 22.16 1.01 -30.70
C ASN A 503 21.44 -0.23 -30.14
N ALA A 504 22.15 -1.26 -29.71
CA ALA A 504 21.51 -2.46 -29.16
C ALA A 504 21.04 -2.20 -27.71
N SER A 505 21.91 -1.61 -26.87
CA SER A 505 21.61 -1.25 -25.48
C SER A 505 20.97 0.13 -25.31
N ASP A 506 20.98 0.97 -26.34
CA ASP A 506 20.62 2.40 -26.28
C ASP A 506 21.45 3.19 -25.25
N SER A 507 22.76 2.94 -25.23
CA SER A 507 23.68 3.52 -24.24
C SER A 507 24.95 4.08 -24.87
N LEU A 508 25.59 5.01 -24.15
CA LEU A 508 26.97 5.38 -24.41
C LEU A 508 27.90 4.26 -23.91
N VAL A 509 28.81 3.83 -24.78
CA VAL A 509 29.84 2.83 -24.52
C VAL A 509 31.22 3.41 -24.81
N ALA A 510 32.28 2.75 -24.34
CA ALA A 510 33.63 3.23 -24.59
C ALA A 510 33.92 3.22 -26.09
N ALA A 511 34.48 4.31 -26.61
CA ALA A 511 34.95 4.34 -27.99
C ALA A 511 36.05 3.30 -28.20
N LYS A 512 36.27 2.90 -29.46
CA LYS A 512 37.35 1.98 -29.81
C LYS A 512 38.69 2.54 -29.30
N ASP A 513 39.44 1.72 -28.56
CA ASP A 513 40.73 2.04 -27.94
C ASP A 513 40.67 3.03 -26.75
N ALA A 514 39.48 3.43 -26.28
CA ALA A 514 39.31 4.23 -25.06
C ALA A 514 39.17 3.33 -23.81
N ALA A 515 39.64 3.81 -22.66
CA ALA A 515 39.44 3.10 -21.39
C ALA A 515 38.02 3.32 -20.85
N ALA A 516 37.50 2.35 -20.09
CA ALA A 516 36.19 2.49 -19.44
C ALA A 516 36.14 3.68 -18.46
N ASP A 517 37.27 4.01 -17.83
CA ASP A 517 37.40 5.17 -16.95
C ASP A 517 37.26 6.50 -17.71
N ASP A 518 37.71 6.56 -18.97
CA ASP A 518 37.56 7.75 -19.83
C ASP A 518 36.08 8.00 -20.17
N LEU A 519 35.33 6.95 -20.49
CA LEU A 519 33.87 7.03 -20.69
C LEU A 519 33.18 7.48 -19.41
N SER A 520 33.56 6.90 -18.26
CA SER A 520 32.97 7.25 -16.96
C SER A 520 33.20 8.72 -16.61
N ALA A 521 34.41 9.23 -16.88
CA ALA A 521 34.74 10.65 -16.74
C ALA A 521 33.93 11.53 -17.72
N TYR A 522 33.76 11.08 -18.97
CA TYR A 522 32.94 11.77 -19.97
C TYR A 522 31.48 11.92 -19.52
N ILE A 523 30.83 10.83 -19.10
CA ILE A 523 29.45 10.81 -18.62
C ILE A 523 29.28 11.73 -17.40
N LYS A 524 30.23 11.66 -16.44
CA LYS A 524 30.22 12.52 -15.25
C LYS A 524 30.33 14.01 -15.59
N ASN A 525 31.05 14.34 -16.65
CA ASN A 525 31.31 15.72 -17.07
C ASN A 525 30.28 16.26 -18.07
N ILE A 526 29.21 15.52 -18.41
CA ILE A 526 28.15 16.01 -19.29
C ILE A 526 27.56 17.30 -18.71
N LYS A 527 27.63 18.37 -19.50
CA LYS A 527 27.15 19.71 -19.18
C LYS A 527 25.75 19.93 -19.73
N SER A 528 25.53 19.53 -20.97
CA SER A 528 24.26 19.65 -21.65
C SER A 528 24.11 18.59 -22.73
N VAL A 529 22.86 18.27 -23.06
CA VAL A 529 22.51 17.40 -24.18
C VAL A 529 21.56 18.17 -25.08
N ASN A 530 21.91 18.28 -26.35
CA ASN A 530 21.05 18.83 -27.39
C ASN A 530 20.22 17.70 -27.99
N VAL A 531 18.91 17.89 -28.08
CA VAL A 531 18.00 16.96 -28.78
C VAL A 531 17.24 17.74 -29.85
N ASN A 532 17.44 17.37 -31.12
CA ASN A 532 16.83 18.02 -32.29
C ASN A 532 16.96 19.56 -32.28
N GLY A 533 18.13 20.08 -31.91
CA GLY A 533 18.44 21.51 -31.90
C GLY A 533 18.07 22.23 -30.59
N LYS A 534 17.47 21.56 -29.61
CA LYS A 534 17.13 22.14 -28.30
C LYS A 534 18.07 21.65 -27.21
N ASP A 535 18.67 22.59 -26.47
CA ASP A 535 19.58 22.29 -25.36
C ASP A 535 18.85 21.97 -24.06
N TYR A 536 19.32 20.94 -23.39
CA TYR A 536 18.90 20.53 -22.05
C TYR A 536 20.13 20.47 -21.15
N ALA A 537 20.13 21.23 -20.05
CA ALA A 537 21.20 21.15 -19.07
C ALA A 537 21.20 19.78 -18.38
N ALA A 538 22.36 19.17 -18.18
CA ALA A 538 22.49 17.89 -17.49
C ALA A 538 22.62 18.05 -15.96
N SER A 539 22.86 19.27 -15.47
CA SER A 539 22.95 19.60 -14.04
C SER A 539 22.30 20.96 -13.70
N GLY A 540 21.96 21.16 -12.43
CA GLY A 540 21.32 22.38 -11.92
C GLY A 540 19.80 22.30 -11.77
N LYS A 541 19.18 23.40 -11.31
CA LYS A 541 17.76 23.43 -10.85
C LYS A 541 16.71 23.06 -11.91
N LYS A 542 17.07 23.09 -13.20
CA LYS A 542 16.18 22.78 -14.34
C LYS A 542 16.79 21.70 -15.25
N SER A 543 17.71 20.90 -14.75
CA SER A 543 18.34 19.87 -15.55
C SER A 543 17.35 18.80 -15.97
N VAL A 544 17.57 18.24 -17.15
CA VAL A 544 16.86 17.06 -17.65
C VAL A 544 17.90 15.99 -17.91
N THR A 545 17.85 14.91 -17.13
CA THR A 545 18.75 13.76 -17.31
C THR A 545 18.32 13.00 -18.56
N ILE A 546 19.02 13.23 -19.67
CA ILE A 546 18.79 12.52 -20.93
C ILE A 546 19.71 11.31 -21.05
N ILE A 547 20.94 11.41 -20.52
CA ILE A 547 21.87 10.30 -20.37
C ILE A 547 21.97 10.00 -18.88
N ASN A 548 21.70 8.75 -18.49
CA ASN A 548 21.81 8.27 -17.13
C ASN A 548 23.28 8.13 -16.71
N LYS A 549 23.52 7.97 -15.40
CA LYS A 549 24.88 7.84 -14.86
C LYS A 549 25.61 6.58 -15.34
N ASP A 550 24.88 5.54 -15.72
CA ASP A 550 25.39 4.30 -16.30
C ASP A 550 25.60 4.40 -17.83
N GLY A 551 25.35 5.57 -18.42
CA GLY A 551 25.47 5.81 -19.86
C GLY A 551 24.22 5.47 -20.68
N SER A 552 23.20 4.84 -20.08
CA SER A 552 21.96 4.52 -20.79
C SER A 552 21.14 5.78 -21.13
N LEU A 553 20.42 5.73 -22.24
CA LEU A 553 19.49 6.79 -22.61
C LEU A 553 18.26 6.74 -21.70
N ASN A 554 17.89 7.88 -21.11
CA ASN A 554 16.65 8.01 -20.37
C ASN A 554 15.47 8.24 -21.33
N GLU A 555 14.85 7.16 -21.78
CA GLU A 555 13.70 7.19 -22.71
C GLU A 555 12.46 7.91 -22.14
N SER A 556 12.38 8.10 -20.81
CA SER A 556 11.28 8.83 -20.17
C SER A 556 11.51 10.34 -20.10
N ALA A 557 12.70 10.81 -20.51
CA ALA A 557 13.05 12.22 -20.47
C ALA A 557 12.08 13.06 -21.32
N THR A 558 11.88 14.31 -20.92
CA THR A 558 10.97 15.26 -21.57
C THR A 558 11.07 15.33 -23.11
N PRO A 559 12.25 15.23 -23.77
CA PRO A 559 12.33 15.21 -25.23
C PRO A 559 11.66 14.00 -25.89
N PHE A 560 11.57 12.86 -25.19
CA PHE A 560 11.10 11.59 -25.74
C PHE A 560 9.72 11.17 -25.23
N LYS A 561 9.19 11.87 -24.22
CA LYS A 561 7.95 11.50 -23.52
C LYS A 561 6.75 11.21 -24.43
N ASP A 562 6.60 11.98 -25.50
CA ASP A 562 5.47 11.87 -26.44
C ASP A 562 5.88 11.23 -27.79
N ALA A 563 7.07 10.64 -27.85
CA ALA A 563 7.62 10.05 -29.05
C ALA A 563 6.97 8.70 -29.35
N LYS A 564 6.78 8.41 -30.64
CA LYS A 564 6.18 7.17 -31.15
C LYS A 564 7.27 6.24 -31.68
N PRO A 565 7.02 4.91 -31.68
CA PRO A 565 7.94 3.97 -32.32
C PRO A 565 8.28 4.40 -33.74
N GLY A 566 9.57 4.41 -34.07
CA GLY A 566 10.10 4.88 -35.34
C GLY A 566 10.46 6.37 -35.41
N ASP A 567 10.08 7.20 -34.42
CA ASP A 567 10.53 8.59 -34.36
C ASP A 567 12.06 8.65 -34.18
N GLU A 568 12.72 9.55 -34.91
CA GLU A 568 14.18 9.74 -34.88
C GLU A 568 14.58 11.03 -34.17
N PHE A 569 15.63 10.94 -33.35
CA PHE A 569 16.19 12.05 -32.60
C PHE A 569 17.70 12.16 -32.86
N THR A 570 18.16 13.32 -33.30
CA THR A 570 19.58 13.66 -33.27
C THR A 570 19.93 14.13 -31.87
N VAL A 571 20.78 13.38 -31.18
CA VAL A 571 21.24 13.65 -29.82
C VAL A 571 22.71 14.05 -29.87
N SER A 572 23.04 15.24 -29.35
CA SER A 572 24.43 15.73 -29.23
C SER A 572 24.79 15.96 -27.77
N VAL A 573 25.80 15.25 -27.27
CA VAL A 573 26.24 15.28 -25.87
C VAL A 573 27.45 16.19 -25.75
N LYS A 574 27.33 17.21 -24.89
CA LYS A 574 28.39 18.17 -24.59
C LYS A 574 28.92 17.96 -23.19
N ALA A 575 30.21 17.69 -23.05
CA ALA A 575 30.86 17.42 -21.78
C ALA A 575 32.03 18.39 -21.51
N THR A 576 32.19 18.78 -20.25
CA THR A 576 33.29 19.65 -19.81
C THR A 576 34.61 18.88 -19.89
N GLY A 577 35.64 19.50 -20.43
CA GLY A 577 36.94 18.90 -20.69
C GLY A 577 37.05 18.17 -22.03
N TYR A 578 36.01 18.23 -22.89
CA TYR A 578 36.01 17.56 -24.19
C TYR A 578 35.74 18.57 -25.30
N ALA A 579 36.66 18.65 -26.26
CA ALA A 579 36.64 19.68 -27.29
C ALA A 579 35.51 19.50 -28.32
N ASN A 580 35.08 18.25 -28.54
CA ASN A 580 34.08 17.88 -29.53
C ASN A 580 32.82 17.31 -28.84
N ASP A 581 31.64 17.75 -29.29
CA ASP A 581 30.38 17.15 -28.89
C ASP A 581 30.25 15.76 -29.56
N PHE A 582 29.67 14.79 -28.83
CA PHE A 582 29.41 13.45 -29.38
C PHE A 582 27.97 13.37 -29.89
N THR A 583 27.78 13.16 -31.19
CA THR A 583 26.46 13.12 -31.82
C THR A 583 26.09 11.71 -32.30
N PHE A 584 24.86 11.27 -32.02
CA PHE A 584 24.29 10.02 -32.48
C PHE A 584 22.80 10.18 -32.81
N THR A 585 22.25 9.20 -33.54
CA THR A 585 20.81 9.12 -33.82
C THR A 585 20.19 8.07 -32.91
N TYR A 586 19.17 8.47 -32.16
CA TYR A 586 18.29 7.56 -31.41
C TYR A 586 16.99 7.37 -32.18
N VAL A 587 16.60 6.11 -32.41
CA VAL A 587 15.33 5.75 -33.01
C VAL A 587 14.48 5.08 -31.95
N VAL A 588 13.27 5.61 -31.71
CA VAL A 588 12.37 5.07 -30.68
C VAL A 588 12.01 3.62 -31.06
N PRO A 589 12.25 2.65 -30.17
CA PRO A 589 12.07 1.24 -30.52
C PRO A 589 10.59 0.86 -30.61
N GLU A 590 10.28 -0.05 -31.52
CA GLU A 590 9.09 -0.89 -31.40
C GLU A 590 9.29 -1.95 -30.32
N TYR A 591 8.19 -2.38 -29.69
CA TYR A 591 8.21 -3.43 -28.68
C TYR A 591 7.49 -4.68 -29.18
N SER A 592 8.09 -5.84 -28.89
CA SER A 592 7.48 -7.16 -29.00
C SER A 592 7.04 -7.61 -27.61
N TYR A 593 5.86 -8.24 -27.55
CA TYR A 593 5.23 -8.69 -26.32
C TYR A 593 5.15 -10.21 -26.34
N VAL A 594 5.74 -10.84 -25.33
CA VAL A 594 5.88 -12.30 -25.24
C VAL A 594 5.81 -12.75 -23.78
N TYR A 595 5.60 -14.04 -23.55
CA TYR A 595 5.91 -14.64 -22.24
C TYR A 595 7.36 -15.14 -22.24
N ALA A 596 8.04 -14.97 -21.11
CA ALA A 596 9.37 -15.52 -20.88
C ALA A 596 9.41 -16.31 -19.58
N SER A 597 10.22 -17.36 -19.52
CA SER A 597 10.56 -18.00 -18.26
C SER A 597 11.70 -17.26 -17.59
N LEU A 598 11.53 -16.86 -16.33
CA LEU A 598 12.52 -16.12 -15.54
C LEU A 598 12.85 -16.90 -14.27
N SER A 599 14.11 -16.82 -13.81
CA SER A 599 14.45 -17.29 -12.47
C SER A 599 13.76 -16.45 -11.39
N TYR A 600 13.65 -16.98 -10.17
CA TYR A 600 13.10 -16.21 -9.05
C TYR A 600 13.90 -14.92 -8.80
N ALA A 601 15.23 -15.00 -8.85
CA ALA A 601 16.09 -13.84 -8.68
C ALA A 601 15.83 -12.77 -9.74
N GLU A 602 15.75 -13.14 -11.02
CA GLU A 602 15.44 -12.20 -12.11
C GLU A 602 14.04 -11.61 -11.99
N TYR A 603 13.04 -12.43 -11.63
CA TYR A 603 11.67 -11.97 -11.43
C TYR A 603 11.58 -10.92 -10.33
N TYR A 604 12.19 -11.20 -9.17
CA TYR A 604 12.14 -10.33 -7.99
C TYR A 604 13.18 -9.20 -7.98
N ALA A 605 14.15 -9.18 -8.91
CA ALA A 605 15.27 -8.21 -8.91
C ALA A 605 14.84 -6.74 -8.85
N ALA A 606 13.74 -6.41 -9.51
CA ALA A 606 13.17 -5.06 -9.52
C ALA A 606 11.89 -4.93 -8.68
N GLU A 607 11.46 -6.01 -8.02
CA GLU A 607 10.38 -5.94 -7.05
C GLU A 607 10.90 -5.42 -5.72
N ASN A 608 10.03 -4.78 -4.93
CA ASN A 608 10.43 -4.16 -3.66
C ASN A 608 10.55 -5.18 -2.52
N VAL A 609 11.09 -6.37 -2.81
CA VAL A 609 11.20 -7.46 -1.85
C VAL A 609 12.59 -7.51 -1.20
N GLN A 610 12.67 -8.05 0.00
CA GLN A 610 13.95 -8.27 0.69
C GLN A 610 14.85 -9.23 -0.12
N ASN A 611 16.13 -8.90 -0.23
CA ASN A 611 17.12 -9.65 -1.00
C ASN A 611 16.73 -9.87 -2.48
N ALA A 612 15.98 -8.92 -3.06
CA ALA A 612 15.69 -8.84 -4.48
C ALA A 612 16.94 -9.13 -5.34
N GLY A 613 16.82 -10.04 -6.31
CA GLY A 613 17.90 -10.40 -7.23
C GLY A 613 18.98 -11.31 -6.65
N SER A 614 18.95 -11.65 -5.36
CA SER A 614 19.96 -12.50 -4.74
C SER A 614 19.74 -13.98 -5.03
N THR A 615 20.78 -14.67 -5.50
CA THR A 615 20.81 -16.13 -5.72
C THR A 615 21.59 -16.87 -4.63
N LEU A 616 21.78 -16.27 -3.45
CA LEU A 616 22.55 -16.89 -2.37
C LEU A 616 21.80 -18.11 -1.81
N SER A 617 22.43 -19.28 -1.86
CA SER A 617 21.92 -20.48 -1.20
C SER A 617 22.22 -20.47 0.30
N SER A 618 21.54 -21.33 1.06
CA SER A 618 21.80 -21.55 2.48
C SER A 618 22.53 -22.87 2.71
N ASP A 619 23.54 -22.87 3.58
CA ASP A 619 24.18 -24.09 4.11
C ASP A 619 23.42 -24.68 5.31
N THR A 620 22.33 -24.03 5.72
CA THR A 620 21.43 -24.48 6.78
C THR A 620 20.20 -25.13 6.16
N MET A 621 19.94 -26.37 6.54
CA MET A 621 18.70 -27.08 6.19
C MET A 621 17.51 -26.52 6.98
N ASP A 622 16.33 -26.57 6.37
CA ASP A 622 15.06 -26.39 7.07
C ASP A 622 14.72 -27.61 7.96
N THR A 623 13.56 -27.56 8.62
CA THR A 623 13.04 -28.64 9.47
C THR A 623 12.65 -29.89 8.70
N ASN A 624 12.70 -29.89 7.37
CA ASN A 624 12.48 -31.07 6.53
C ASN A 624 13.80 -31.64 5.97
N GLY A 625 14.94 -31.00 6.29
CA GLY A 625 16.25 -31.41 5.81
C GLY A 625 16.61 -30.88 4.41
N GLU A 626 15.92 -29.85 3.93
CA GLU A 626 16.12 -29.24 2.60
C GLU A 626 16.88 -27.92 2.71
N TYR A 627 17.72 -27.58 1.72
CA TYR A 627 18.55 -26.37 1.73
C TYR A 627 17.83 -25.12 1.20
N ASP A 628 16.56 -24.92 1.58
CA ASP A 628 15.71 -23.87 0.99
C ASP A 628 15.60 -22.58 1.82
N LYS A 629 16.54 -22.37 2.75
CA LYS A 629 16.66 -21.15 3.56
C LYS A 629 17.50 -20.04 2.88
N GLY A 630 17.85 -20.24 1.61
CA GLY A 630 18.54 -19.26 0.78
C GLY A 630 17.68 -18.04 0.44
N ALA A 631 18.16 -17.23 -0.49
CA ALA A 631 17.42 -16.12 -1.08
C ALA A 631 16.52 -16.64 -2.22
N PHE A 632 16.70 -16.12 -3.44
CA PHE A 632 15.95 -16.51 -4.63
C PHE A 632 16.72 -17.48 -5.55
N ASP A 633 17.54 -18.32 -4.94
CA ASP A 633 18.17 -19.48 -5.58
C ASP A 633 17.14 -20.55 -5.99
N VAL A 634 17.56 -21.46 -6.86
CA VAL A 634 16.69 -22.54 -7.38
C VAL A 634 16.22 -23.47 -6.26
N VAL A 635 14.97 -23.91 -6.31
CA VAL A 635 14.44 -24.86 -5.33
C VAL A 635 14.80 -26.27 -5.77
N THR A 636 15.56 -27.00 -4.94
CA THR A 636 16.03 -28.37 -5.25
C THR A 636 15.41 -29.36 -4.27
N ARG A 637 14.76 -30.41 -4.78
CA ARG A 637 14.07 -31.42 -3.95
C ARG A 637 14.33 -32.85 -4.37
N ALA A 638 14.77 -33.66 -3.41
CA ALA A 638 15.07 -35.09 -3.60
C ALA A 638 13.85 -36.02 -3.39
N THR A 639 12.71 -35.51 -2.92
CA THR A 639 11.60 -36.37 -2.51
C THR A 639 10.81 -36.90 -3.71
N ALA A 640 10.70 -38.23 -3.81
CA ALA A 640 9.99 -38.92 -4.88
C ALA A 640 8.54 -39.30 -4.51
N ASN A 641 8.21 -39.32 -3.21
CA ASN A 641 6.96 -39.80 -2.63
C ASN A 641 5.79 -38.81 -2.74
N HIS A 642 6.08 -37.51 -2.70
CA HIS A 642 5.12 -36.47 -3.02
C HIS A 642 5.36 -36.15 -4.50
N GLY A 643 4.43 -36.53 -5.38
CA GLY A 643 4.50 -36.11 -6.78
C GLY A 643 4.81 -34.62 -6.85
N LEU A 644 5.56 -34.20 -7.88
CA LEU A 644 5.96 -32.80 -8.09
C LEU A 644 4.89 -31.85 -7.56
N HIS A 645 5.30 -30.96 -6.68
CA HIS A 645 4.39 -30.12 -5.93
C HIS A 645 3.35 -29.45 -6.87
N ARG A 646 2.04 -29.45 -6.57
CA ARG A 646 0.96 -29.00 -7.49
C ARG A 646 1.12 -27.57 -8.01
N GLY A 647 1.83 -26.72 -7.28
CA GLY A 647 2.20 -25.37 -7.73
C GLY A 647 3.36 -25.32 -8.72
N SER A 648 4.22 -26.35 -8.77
CA SER A 648 5.36 -26.42 -9.70
C SER A 648 4.94 -26.51 -11.17
N PHE A 649 3.67 -26.85 -11.45
CA PHE A 649 3.10 -26.90 -12.79
C PHE A 649 2.95 -25.52 -13.45
N GLN A 650 3.07 -24.43 -12.66
CA GLN A 650 3.17 -23.04 -13.13
C GLN A 650 4.61 -22.54 -13.25
N GLN A 651 5.58 -23.37 -12.86
CA GLN A 651 6.98 -23.00 -12.75
C GLN A 651 7.81 -23.68 -13.85
N ASP A 652 9.02 -23.18 -14.08
CA ASP A 652 10.02 -23.82 -14.95
C ASP A 652 10.76 -24.91 -14.17
N VAL A 653 10.50 -26.16 -14.54
CA VAL A 653 10.91 -27.34 -13.76
C VAL A 653 11.81 -28.23 -14.62
N VAL A 654 12.88 -28.74 -14.01
CA VAL A 654 13.73 -29.79 -14.57
C VAL A 654 13.78 -30.97 -13.62
N ILE A 655 13.62 -32.18 -14.15
CA ILE A 655 13.72 -33.43 -13.41
C ILE A 655 15.03 -34.09 -13.78
N TYR A 656 15.73 -34.63 -12.78
CA TYR A 656 16.98 -35.37 -12.96
C TYR A 656 16.79 -36.84 -12.59
N ASP A 657 17.45 -37.71 -13.34
CA ASP A 657 17.69 -39.09 -12.90
C ASP A 657 19.06 -39.24 -12.22
N THR A 658 19.30 -40.41 -11.62
CA THR A 658 20.54 -40.72 -10.89
C THR A 658 21.78 -40.76 -11.78
N ASP A 659 21.61 -40.84 -13.10
CA ASP A 659 22.70 -40.80 -14.08
C ASP A 659 23.01 -39.35 -14.52
N GLY A 660 22.22 -38.37 -14.03
CA GLY A 660 22.36 -36.96 -14.35
C GLY A 660 21.67 -36.53 -15.65
N ASN A 661 20.78 -37.35 -16.23
CA ASN A 661 20.01 -36.92 -17.40
C ASN A 661 18.89 -35.97 -16.99
N GLU A 662 18.67 -34.96 -17.85
CA GLU A 662 17.66 -33.91 -17.65
C GLU A 662 16.39 -34.20 -18.44
N TYR A 663 15.25 -33.93 -17.80
CA TYR A 663 13.94 -33.96 -18.42
C TYR A 663 13.23 -32.64 -18.14
N GLU A 664 12.76 -31.94 -19.19
CA GLU A 664 12.10 -30.63 -19.11
C GLU A 664 10.59 -30.73 -19.42
N PRO A 665 9.74 -30.95 -18.39
CA PRO A 665 8.29 -30.90 -18.51
C PRO A 665 7.75 -29.55 -19.03
N VAL A 666 6.99 -29.58 -20.12
CA VAL A 666 6.23 -28.42 -20.62
C VAL A 666 4.75 -28.47 -20.25
N SER A 667 4.20 -29.65 -19.98
CA SER A 667 2.84 -29.80 -19.45
C SER A 667 2.70 -31.15 -18.77
N TRP A 668 1.57 -31.35 -18.09
CA TRP A 668 1.29 -32.59 -17.39
C TRP A 668 -0.14 -33.02 -17.68
N THR A 669 -0.31 -34.30 -17.99
CA THR A 669 -1.65 -34.88 -18.22
C THR A 669 -2.26 -35.41 -16.95
N ASP A 670 -1.43 -35.79 -15.98
CA ASP A 670 -1.82 -36.27 -14.64
C ASP A 670 -0.64 -36.18 -13.65
N ALA A 671 -0.83 -36.70 -12.42
CA ALA A 671 0.15 -36.74 -11.33
C ALA A 671 1.51 -37.35 -11.68
N ASN A 672 1.53 -38.25 -12.66
CA ASN A 672 2.65 -39.11 -12.96
C ASN A 672 3.16 -38.91 -14.39
N THR A 673 2.42 -38.21 -15.24
CA THR A 673 2.69 -38.15 -16.68
C THR A 673 2.92 -36.72 -17.15
N ALA A 674 4.14 -36.43 -17.60
CA ALA A 674 4.54 -35.16 -18.19
C ALA A 674 4.68 -35.25 -19.70
N ILE A 675 4.36 -34.17 -20.40
CA ILE A 675 4.81 -33.93 -21.76
C ILE A 675 6.10 -33.12 -21.68
N LEU A 676 7.17 -33.64 -22.27
CA LEU A 676 8.47 -32.99 -22.34
C LEU A 676 8.53 -32.01 -23.52
N LYS A 677 9.50 -31.10 -23.49
CA LYS A 677 9.73 -30.09 -24.52
C LYS A 677 9.92 -30.65 -25.94
N ASP A 678 10.44 -31.87 -26.06
CA ASP A 678 10.60 -32.58 -27.34
C ASP A 678 9.32 -33.30 -27.81
N GLY A 679 8.21 -33.15 -27.08
CA GLY A 679 6.91 -33.76 -27.35
C GLY A 679 6.76 -35.19 -26.82
N LYS A 680 7.78 -35.75 -26.17
CA LYS A 680 7.70 -37.09 -25.59
C LYS A 680 6.96 -37.10 -24.27
N THR A 681 6.53 -38.28 -23.86
CA THR A 681 5.87 -38.49 -22.58
C THR A 681 6.85 -39.08 -21.58
N LEU A 682 6.99 -38.42 -20.43
CA LEU A 682 7.67 -38.96 -19.25
C LEU A 682 6.63 -39.49 -18.28
N VAL A 683 6.76 -40.76 -17.91
CA VAL A 683 5.93 -41.40 -16.88
C VAL A 683 6.78 -41.67 -15.65
N LYS A 684 6.41 -41.07 -14.53
CA LYS A 684 7.00 -41.28 -13.21
C LYS A 684 6.19 -42.33 -12.46
N ALA A 685 6.83 -43.40 -12.02
CA ALA A 685 6.22 -44.48 -11.25
C ALA A 685 7.01 -44.75 -9.96
N SER A 686 6.37 -44.54 -8.82
CA SER A 686 6.99 -44.74 -7.51
C SER A 686 6.59 -46.09 -6.91
N ASP A 687 7.59 -46.94 -6.63
CA ASP A 687 7.39 -48.16 -5.85
C ASP A 687 7.60 -47.85 -4.36
N ARG A 688 6.47 -47.68 -3.66
CA ARG A 688 6.46 -47.35 -2.23
C ARG A 688 7.11 -48.43 -1.35
N LYS A 689 7.27 -49.65 -1.84
CA LYS A 689 7.85 -50.77 -1.09
C LYS A 689 9.38 -50.73 -1.09
N THR A 690 9.97 -50.29 -2.19
CA THR A 690 11.42 -50.16 -2.35
C THR A 690 11.92 -48.72 -2.17
N GLY A 691 11.01 -47.74 -2.19
CA GLY A 691 11.34 -46.31 -2.19
C GLY A 691 11.90 -45.81 -3.53
N ILE A 692 11.99 -46.69 -4.54
CA ILE A 692 12.55 -46.36 -5.85
C ILE A 692 11.46 -45.72 -6.70
N THR A 693 11.79 -44.59 -7.32
CA THR A 693 10.94 -43.99 -8.34
C THR A 693 11.59 -44.13 -9.70
N THR A 694 10.84 -44.68 -10.65
CA THR A 694 11.28 -44.92 -12.02
C THR A 694 10.72 -43.83 -12.94
N LEU A 695 11.56 -43.25 -13.77
CA LEU A 695 11.19 -42.38 -14.88
C LEU A 695 11.21 -43.19 -16.17
N THR A 696 10.13 -43.15 -16.93
CA THR A 696 9.99 -43.88 -18.19
C THR A 696 9.79 -42.91 -19.34
N VAL A 697 10.69 -42.91 -20.31
CA VAL A 697 10.57 -42.14 -21.57
C VAL A 697 10.88 -43.08 -22.73
N ASP A 698 9.99 -43.16 -23.72
CA ASP A 698 10.11 -44.07 -24.88
C ASP A 698 10.39 -45.55 -24.50
N GLY A 699 9.84 -46.01 -23.36
CA GLY A 699 10.06 -47.37 -22.84
C GLY A 699 11.44 -47.63 -22.23
N LYS A 700 12.27 -46.60 -22.07
CA LYS A 700 13.51 -46.66 -21.28
C LYS A 700 13.24 -46.19 -19.86
N ASN A 701 13.77 -46.94 -18.90
CA ASN A 701 13.62 -46.67 -17.47
C ASN A 701 14.90 -46.06 -16.91
N ALA A 702 14.76 -45.00 -16.12
CA ALA A 702 15.82 -44.42 -15.30
C ALA A 702 15.33 -44.26 -13.85
N THR A 703 16.24 -44.12 -12.90
CA THR A 703 15.86 -43.89 -11.49
C THR A 703 15.79 -42.40 -11.22
N TYR A 704 14.65 -41.90 -10.75
CA TYR A 704 14.49 -40.52 -10.31
C TYR A 704 15.49 -40.17 -9.20
N ASP A 705 16.08 -38.99 -9.29
CA ASP A 705 16.98 -38.46 -8.26
C ASP A 705 16.36 -37.25 -7.55
N HIS A 706 16.18 -36.15 -8.28
CA HIS A 706 15.61 -34.92 -7.74
C HIS A 706 14.93 -34.10 -8.84
N TYR A 707 14.22 -33.04 -8.45
CA TYR A 707 13.79 -31.99 -9.37
C TYR A 707 14.25 -30.61 -8.91
N VAL A 708 14.36 -29.70 -9.87
CA VAL A 708 14.76 -28.31 -9.67
C VAL A 708 13.67 -27.40 -10.23
N ILE A 709 13.22 -26.42 -9.42
CA ILE A 709 12.40 -25.30 -9.88
C ILE A 709 13.31 -24.11 -10.13
N LYS A 710 13.47 -23.73 -11.40
CA LYS A 710 14.34 -22.63 -11.84
C LYS A 710 13.70 -21.27 -11.58
N GLY A 711 12.37 -21.18 -11.72
CA GLY A 711 11.60 -19.97 -11.48
C GLY A 711 10.24 -20.02 -12.16
N ILE A 712 9.74 -18.87 -12.58
CA ILE A 712 8.38 -18.71 -13.11
C ILE A 712 8.38 -18.95 -14.62
N LYS A 713 7.39 -19.71 -15.11
CA LYS A 713 7.36 -20.16 -16.50
C LYS A 713 6.86 -19.13 -17.50
N TYR A 714 5.82 -18.36 -17.12
CA TYR A 714 5.12 -17.44 -18.03
C TYR A 714 5.06 -16.03 -17.45
N VAL A 715 6.18 -15.31 -17.48
CA VAL A 715 6.21 -13.90 -17.08
C VAL A 715 5.97 -13.04 -18.32
N PRO A 716 4.92 -12.20 -18.37
CA PRO A 716 4.69 -11.34 -19.52
C PRO A 716 5.76 -10.27 -19.57
N VAL A 717 6.43 -10.13 -20.72
CA VAL A 717 7.51 -9.17 -20.91
C VAL A 717 7.31 -8.35 -22.19
N LYS A 718 7.74 -7.09 -22.15
CA LYS A 718 7.95 -6.27 -23.34
C LYS A 718 9.45 -6.15 -23.60
N VAL A 719 9.87 -6.54 -24.79
CA VAL A 719 11.25 -6.48 -25.26
C VAL A 719 11.31 -5.59 -26.48
N LYS A 720 12.32 -4.74 -26.59
CA LYS A 720 12.55 -3.97 -27.82
C LYS A 720 12.65 -4.95 -28.99
N THR A 721 11.88 -4.76 -30.06
CA THR A 721 11.80 -5.73 -31.18
C THR A 721 13.17 -6.02 -31.79
N LYS A 722 14.05 -5.01 -31.85
CA LYS A 722 15.45 -5.16 -32.29
C LYS A 722 16.28 -6.15 -31.46
N ASN A 723 15.89 -6.39 -30.21
CA ASN A 723 16.58 -7.27 -29.26
C ASN A 723 15.87 -8.61 -29.07
N LEU A 724 14.72 -8.86 -29.71
CA LEU A 724 13.91 -10.06 -29.52
C LEU A 724 14.70 -11.35 -29.82
N GLU A 725 15.48 -11.37 -30.90
CA GLU A 725 16.24 -12.58 -31.29
C GLU A 725 17.38 -12.89 -30.31
N ALA A 726 18.04 -11.87 -29.77
CA ALA A 726 19.03 -12.05 -28.70
C ALA A 726 18.36 -12.55 -27.42
N PHE A 727 17.18 -12.01 -27.11
CA PHE A 727 16.38 -12.41 -25.95
C PHE A 727 15.92 -13.87 -26.03
N LYS A 728 15.40 -14.32 -27.19
CA LYS A 728 15.02 -15.72 -27.45
C LYS A 728 16.18 -16.71 -27.34
N LYS A 729 17.42 -16.24 -27.56
CA LYS A 729 18.62 -17.06 -27.39
C LYS A 729 18.99 -17.23 -25.91
N ALA A 730 18.66 -16.24 -25.08
CA ALA A 730 18.97 -16.24 -23.65
C ALA A 730 17.85 -16.88 -22.81
N TYR A 731 16.58 -16.76 -23.22
CA TYR A 731 15.42 -17.19 -22.44
C TYR A 731 14.50 -18.11 -23.24
N SER A 732 13.82 -19.02 -22.54
CA SER A 732 12.66 -19.72 -23.12
C SER A 732 11.50 -18.75 -23.26
N VAL A 733 11.03 -18.56 -24.48
CA VAL A 733 10.00 -17.57 -24.84
C VAL A 733 8.78 -18.29 -25.45
N VAL A 734 7.59 -17.81 -25.13
CA VAL A 734 6.34 -18.16 -25.81
C VAL A 734 5.80 -16.91 -26.49
N GLU A 735 5.75 -16.94 -27.82
CA GLU A 735 5.31 -15.81 -28.63
C GLU A 735 3.78 -15.73 -28.70
N ASN A 736 3.25 -14.54 -28.96
CA ASN A 736 1.81 -14.37 -29.16
C ASN A 736 1.28 -15.27 -30.29
N GLY A 737 0.17 -15.97 -30.01
CA GLY A 737 -0.41 -16.98 -30.90
C GLY A 737 0.05 -18.42 -30.64
N GLU A 738 1.10 -18.62 -29.85
CA GLU A 738 1.53 -19.95 -29.41
C GLU A 738 0.70 -20.47 -28.23
N LYS A 739 0.68 -21.80 -28.07
CA LYS A 739 -0.03 -22.45 -26.97
C LYS A 739 0.80 -22.41 -25.69
N LEU A 740 0.14 -22.15 -24.58
CA LEU A 740 0.69 -22.31 -23.25
C LEU A 740 -0.21 -23.22 -22.41
N SER A 741 0.40 -23.93 -21.48
CA SER A 741 -0.29 -24.87 -20.61
C SER A 741 0.33 -24.88 -19.21
N GLY A 742 -0.52 -25.11 -18.22
CA GLY A 742 -0.09 -25.22 -16.83
C GLY A 742 -1.21 -25.70 -15.93
N GLY A 743 -0.96 -25.66 -14.63
CA GLY A 743 -1.90 -26.03 -13.60
C GLY A 743 -2.00 -27.54 -13.45
N TYR A 744 -2.80 -27.97 -12.49
CA TYR A 744 -2.90 -29.36 -12.08
C TYR A 744 -4.35 -29.74 -11.85
N SER A 745 -4.81 -30.84 -12.45
CA SER A 745 -6.19 -31.31 -12.32
C SER A 745 -6.35 -32.27 -11.15
N GLU A 746 -6.82 -31.78 -10.01
CA GLU A 746 -7.22 -32.59 -8.85
C GLU A 746 -8.17 -31.80 -7.94
N ASN A 747 -9.30 -32.42 -7.58
CA ASN A 747 -10.37 -31.80 -6.78
C ASN A 747 -10.80 -30.43 -7.33
N ASN A 748 -10.45 -29.35 -6.63
CA ASN A 748 -10.81 -27.98 -7.02
C ASN A 748 -9.82 -27.36 -8.03
N LEU A 749 -8.59 -27.88 -8.11
CA LEU A 749 -7.58 -27.41 -9.06
C LEU A 749 -7.84 -27.99 -10.45
N LYS A 750 -7.60 -27.19 -11.49
CA LYS A 750 -7.77 -27.59 -12.89
C LYS A 750 -6.57 -27.19 -13.71
N SER A 751 -6.04 -28.11 -14.51
CA SER A 751 -5.08 -27.76 -15.56
C SER A 751 -5.76 -26.93 -16.65
N TYR A 752 -4.98 -26.11 -17.36
CA TYR A 752 -5.46 -25.28 -18.46
C TYR A 752 -4.56 -25.39 -19.69
N GLU A 753 -5.17 -25.18 -20.86
CA GLU A 753 -4.49 -24.80 -22.09
C GLU A 753 -5.03 -23.43 -22.53
N ALA A 754 -4.15 -22.53 -22.94
CA ALA A 754 -4.49 -21.22 -23.46
C ALA A 754 -3.56 -20.83 -24.60
N VAL A 755 -3.79 -19.66 -25.18
CA VAL A 755 -2.97 -19.09 -26.26
C VAL A 755 -2.43 -17.75 -25.80
N ALA A 756 -1.13 -17.52 -25.97
CA ALA A 756 -0.49 -16.25 -25.60
C ALA A 756 -1.05 -15.08 -26.40
N ALA A 757 -1.35 -13.98 -25.73
CA ALA A 757 -1.79 -12.71 -26.31
C ALA A 757 -1.36 -11.53 -25.42
N VAL A 758 -0.06 -11.45 -25.11
CA VAL A 758 0.53 -10.38 -24.31
C VAL A 758 0.50 -9.08 -25.11
N ASP A 759 0.16 -7.99 -24.44
CA ASP A 759 0.13 -6.64 -25.01
C ASP A 759 0.63 -5.60 -23.99
N ALA A 760 0.58 -4.32 -24.36
CA ALA A 760 1.01 -3.21 -23.52
C ALA A 760 0.21 -3.05 -22.21
N ASN A 761 -0.97 -3.67 -22.12
CA ASN A 761 -1.88 -3.56 -20.99
C ASN A 761 -1.97 -4.86 -20.18
N THR A 762 -1.13 -5.86 -20.48
CA THR A 762 -1.17 -7.15 -19.78
C THR A 762 -0.78 -6.98 -18.31
N ASN A 763 -1.59 -7.52 -17.39
CA ASN A 763 -1.26 -7.48 -15.97
C ASN A 763 0.03 -8.25 -15.69
N GLY A 764 0.93 -7.65 -14.90
CA GLY A 764 2.23 -8.23 -14.57
C GLY A 764 3.33 -7.96 -15.60
N LEU A 765 3.09 -7.15 -16.64
CA LEU A 765 4.04 -6.91 -17.73
C LEU A 765 5.35 -6.29 -17.22
N LYS A 766 6.47 -6.96 -17.46
CA LYS A 766 7.82 -6.45 -17.13
C LYS A 766 8.52 -5.85 -18.35
N THR A 767 9.30 -4.79 -18.14
CA THR A 767 10.15 -4.20 -19.18
C THR A 767 11.50 -4.92 -19.24
N VAL A 768 11.92 -5.35 -20.42
CA VAL A 768 13.25 -5.94 -20.63
C VAL A 768 14.22 -4.86 -21.09
N SER A 769 15.33 -4.72 -20.37
CA SER A 769 16.46 -3.88 -20.74
C SER A 769 17.66 -4.75 -21.07
N MET A 770 18.42 -4.38 -22.11
CA MET A 770 19.65 -5.05 -22.48
C MET A 770 20.83 -4.13 -22.21
N SER A 771 21.83 -4.64 -21.50
CA SER A 771 23.08 -3.94 -21.22
C SER A 771 24.04 -4.04 -22.41
N ALA A 772 25.06 -3.18 -22.44
CA ALA A 772 26.08 -3.17 -23.49
C ALA A 772 26.89 -4.48 -23.60
N ASP A 773 26.96 -5.27 -22.53
CA ASP A 773 27.59 -6.59 -22.51
C ASP A 773 26.68 -7.73 -23.05
N GLY A 774 25.44 -7.39 -23.43
CA GLY A 774 24.43 -8.33 -23.93
C GLY A 774 23.63 -9.03 -22.82
N SER A 775 23.85 -8.70 -21.54
CA SER A 775 23.03 -9.20 -20.44
C SER A 775 21.65 -8.53 -20.43
N PHE A 776 20.63 -9.24 -19.93
CA PHE A 776 19.28 -8.73 -19.79
C PHE A 776 18.92 -8.47 -18.32
N SER A 777 18.12 -7.43 -18.11
CA SER A 777 17.51 -7.12 -16.81
C SER A 777 16.02 -6.82 -16.98
N PHE A 778 15.27 -6.99 -15.90
CA PHE A 778 13.81 -6.91 -15.91
C PHE A 778 13.35 -5.84 -14.93
N GLY A 779 12.42 -4.99 -15.37
CA GLY A 779 11.75 -4.03 -14.51
C GLY A 779 10.70 -4.67 -13.59
N ALA A 780 10.16 -3.86 -12.68
CA ALA A 780 9.02 -4.23 -11.85
C ALA A 780 7.79 -4.56 -12.72
N ALA A 781 6.94 -5.45 -12.23
CA ALA A 781 5.69 -5.79 -12.86
C ALA A 781 4.75 -4.57 -12.93
N ALA A 782 4.16 -4.32 -14.11
CA ALA A 782 3.17 -3.27 -14.28
C ALA A 782 1.75 -3.78 -14.01
N ILE A 783 0.94 -2.97 -13.33
CA ILE A 783 -0.50 -3.24 -13.19
C ILE A 783 -1.16 -3.04 -14.55
N GLY A 784 -1.89 -4.05 -15.01
CA GLY A 784 -2.53 -4.09 -16.31
C GLY A 784 -4.04 -4.26 -16.25
N THR A 785 -4.68 -4.24 -17.42
CA THR A 785 -6.12 -4.40 -17.62
C THR A 785 -6.49 -5.56 -18.55
N THR A 786 -5.51 -6.21 -19.19
CA THR A 786 -5.71 -7.40 -20.02
C THR A 786 -5.03 -8.62 -19.40
N SER A 787 -5.52 -9.82 -19.73
CA SER A 787 -5.07 -11.09 -19.15
C SER A 787 -3.73 -11.59 -19.72
N GLY A 788 -3.33 -11.09 -20.89
CA GLY A 788 -2.25 -11.67 -21.69
C GLY A 788 -2.60 -13.00 -22.37
N LEU A 789 -3.86 -13.44 -22.28
CA LEU A 789 -4.38 -14.68 -22.86
C LEU A 789 -5.44 -14.38 -23.92
N LYS A 790 -5.36 -15.09 -25.05
CA LYS A 790 -6.29 -14.89 -26.16
C LYS A 790 -7.72 -15.24 -25.75
N ASP A 791 -8.67 -14.41 -26.18
CA ASP A 791 -10.12 -14.60 -25.97
C ASP A 791 -10.49 -14.82 -24.49
N THR A 792 -9.68 -14.30 -23.56
CA THR A 792 -9.84 -14.46 -22.11
C THR A 792 -9.75 -13.09 -21.43
N GLU A 793 -10.79 -12.70 -20.70
CA GLU A 793 -10.78 -11.45 -19.92
C GLU A 793 -9.89 -11.57 -18.67
N LEU A 794 -9.36 -10.44 -18.19
CA LEU A 794 -8.61 -10.38 -16.94
C LEU A 794 -9.55 -10.69 -15.77
N LYS A 795 -9.28 -11.77 -15.04
CA LYS A 795 -10.12 -12.22 -13.93
C LYS A 795 -9.76 -11.52 -12.62
N THR A 796 -10.70 -11.49 -11.68
CA THR A 796 -10.46 -11.07 -10.29
C THR A 796 -10.88 -12.20 -9.36
N ALA A 797 -10.11 -12.41 -8.29
CA ALA A 797 -10.49 -13.35 -7.24
C ALA A 797 -11.39 -12.67 -6.20
N ASP A 798 -12.41 -13.38 -5.73
CA ASP A 798 -13.30 -12.92 -4.66
C ASP A 798 -12.77 -13.40 -3.31
N THR A 799 -11.90 -12.59 -2.70
CA THR A 799 -11.22 -12.93 -1.44
C THR A 799 -12.16 -13.22 -0.27
N ALA A 800 -13.37 -12.63 -0.29
CA ALA A 800 -14.40 -12.88 0.73
C ALA A 800 -14.92 -14.32 0.72
N LYS A 801 -14.68 -15.08 -0.35
CA LYS A 801 -15.10 -16.49 -0.48
C LYS A 801 -13.93 -17.46 -0.47
N MET A 802 -12.72 -17.00 -0.15
CA MET A 802 -11.52 -17.84 -0.25
C MET A 802 -11.22 -18.67 0.99
N GLY A 803 -12.01 -18.53 2.06
CA GLY A 803 -11.78 -19.25 3.31
C GLY A 803 -10.38 -18.97 3.86
N VAL A 804 -10.05 -17.68 4.01
CA VAL A 804 -8.73 -17.21 4.48
C VAL A 804 -8.59 -17.51 5.97
N GLU A 805 -7.57 -18.28 6.32
CA GLU A 805 -7.26 -18.67 7.69
C GLU A 805 -5.78 -18.38 8.00
N VAL A 806 -5.51 -17.59 9.03
CA VAL A 806 -4.17 -17.52 9.62
C VAL A 806 -4.04 -18.73 10.53
N VAL A 807 -3.08 -19.60 10.26
CA VAL A 807 -2.96 -20.85 11.00
C VAL A 807 -2.01 -20.65 12.17
N SER A 808 -2.42 -21.11 13.36
CA SER A 808 -1.68 -20.95 14.64
C SER A 808 -0.72 -22.10 14.98
N SER A 809 -0.54 -23.05 14.07
CA SER A 809 0.55 -24.03 14.15
C SER A 809 1.01 -24.43 12.74
N SER A 810 2.33 -24.66 12.56
CA SER A 810 2.87 -25.24 11.32
C SER A 810 3.98 -26.25 11.58
N LYS A 811 4.04 -27.24 10.69
CA LYS A 811 5.07 -28.29 10.63
C LYS A 811 6.21 -28.00 9.66
N PHE A 812 6.00 -27.06 8.73
CA PHE A 812 6.84 -26.96 7.53
C PHE A 812 7.99 -25.96 7.68
N GLY A 813 8.28 -25.53 8.91
CA GLY A 813 9.38 -24.62 9.23
C GLY A 813 9.04 -23.14 9.00
N ASP A 814 7.84 -22.84 8.52
CA ASP A 814 7.32 -21.47 8.47
C ASP A 814 7.02 -20.94 9.88
N PHE A 815 7.37 -19.68 10.12
CA PHE A 815 7.03 -18.96 11.34
C PHE A 815 5.63 -18.30 11.25
N LEU A 816 5.06 -18.22 10.04
CA LEU A 816 3.74 -17.65 9.78
C LEU A 816 3.13 -18.33 8.55
N ARG A 817 1.84 -18.70 8.62
CA ARG A 817 1.11 -19.33 7.51
C ARG A 817 -0.31 -18.81 7.35
N VAL A 818 -0.72 -18.63 6.09
CA VAL A 818 -2.09 -18.34 5.67
C VAL A 818 -2.58 -19.43 4.71
N ASP A 819 -3.70 -20.06 5.06
CA ASP A 819 -4.38 -21.06 4.24
C ASP A 819 -5.60 -20.45 3.52
N LEU A 820 -5.79 -20.84 2.26
CA LEU A 820 -6.94 -20.48 1.41
C LEU A 820 -7.72 -21.75 1.12
N THR A 821 -8.76 -22.01 1.91
CA THR A 821 -9.43 -23.31 2.00
C THR A 821 -10.63 -23.45 1.07
N GLU A 822 -11.21 -22.33 0.62
CA GLU A 822 -12.40 -22.28 -0.23
C GLU A 822 -12.15 -21.50 -1.52
N ASN A 823 -12.92 -21.77 -2.58
CA ASN A 823 -12.92 -21.03 -3.86
C ASN A 823 -11.53 -20.70 -4.48
N TYR A 824 -10.49 -21.43 -4.12
CA TYR A 824 -9.11 -21.15 -4.51
C TYR A 824 -8.72 -21.80 -5.85
N GLY A 825 -9.53 -22.75 -6.34
CA GLY A 825 -9.16 -23.69 -7.40
C GLY A 825 -8.60 -23.06 -8.68
N ASP A 826 -9.37 -22.15 -9.30
CA ASP A 826 -8.97 -21.51 -10.56
C ASP A 826 -7.78 -20.53 -10.36
N LEU A 827 -7.77 -19.77 -9.25
CA LEU A 827 -6.66 -18.85 -8.93
C LEU A 827 -5.37 -19.64 -8.66
N GLY A 828 -5.46 -20.67 -7.81
CA GLY A 828 -4.35 -21.56 -7.48
C GLY A 828 -3.78 -22.22 -8.72
N ALA A 829 -4.62 -22.75 -9.60
CA ALA A 829 -4.15 -23.36 -10.84
C ALA A 829 -3.33 -22.41 -11.71
N ALA A 830 -3.57 -21.10 -11.63
CA ALA A 830 -2.87 -20.05 -12.38
C ALA A 830 -1.78 -19.32 -11.57
N MET A 831 -1.59 -19.63 -10.28
CA MET A 831 -0.71 -18.90 -9.37
C MET A 831 0.77 -19.02 -9.75
N GLN A 832 1.45 -17.88 -9.88
CA GLN A 832 2.83 -17.76 -10.36
C GLN A 832 3.81 -17.40 -9.26
N SER A 833 3.43 -16.47 -8.38
CA SER A 833 4.25 -16.00 -7.27
C SER A 833 3.40 -15.33 -6.19
N VAL A 834 3.98 -15.14 -5.01
CA VAL A 834 3.32 -14.48 -3.88
C VAL A 834 4.29 -13.47 -3.25
N GLU A 835 3.77 -12.33 -2.83
CA GLU A 835 4.48 -11.31 -2.06
C GLU A 835 3.78 -11.05 -0.73
N TRP A 836 4.55 -10.96 0.35
CA TRP A 836 4.06 -10.64 1.68
C TRP A 836 4.52 -9.26 2.09
N THR A 837 3.60 -8.32 2.27
CA THR A 837 3.94 -6.97 2.76
C THR A 837 3.54 -6.83 4.23
N TYR A 838 4.53 -6.53 5.08
CA TYR A 838 4.35 -6.32 6.51
C TYR A 838 4.13 -4.84 6.82
N TYR A 839 3.10 -4.53 7.61
CA TYR A 839 2.72 -3.18 8.01
C TYR A 839 2.86 -2.94 9.54
N GLY A 840 3.12 -3.99 10.32
CA GLY A 840 3.09 -3.93 11.77
C GLY A 840 1.73 -3.41 12.27
N ASN A 841 1.74 -2.46 13.21
CA ASN A 841 0.50 -1.88 13.75
C ASN A 841 0.00 -0.63 13.01
N GLY A 842 0.61 -0.25 11.88
CA GLY A 842 0.27 0.95 11.12
C GLY A 842 -0.22 0.68 9.70
N ASP A 843 -0.42 1.74 8.92
CA ASP A 843 -0.86 1.65 7.50
C ASP A 843 0.29 1.84 6.49
N LYS A 844 1.53 1.99 6.98
CA LYS A 844 2.71 2.16 6.13
C LYS A 844 3.45 0.83 6.02
N ALA A 845 3.70 0.38 4.80
CA ALA A 845 4.52 -0.80 4.54
C ALA A 845 5.92 -0.63 5.15
N ILE A 846 6.34 -1.63 5.92
CA ILE A 846 7.64 -1.69 6.61
C ILE A 846 8.64 -2.49 5.77
N SER A 847 8.20 -3.63 5.22
CA SER A 847 9.03 -4.58 4.48
C SER A 847 8.16 -5.48 3.62
N THR A 848 8.66 -5.92 2.46
CA THR A 848 7.99 -6.89 1.59
C THR A 848 8.90 -8.08 1.33
N TYR A 849 8.33 -9.27 1.21
CA TYR A 849 9.06 -10.52 1.02
C TYR A 849 8.47 -11.28 -0.16
N GLY A 850 9.33 -11.72 -1.08
CA GLY A 850 8.96 -12.63 -2.15
C GLY A 850 9.08 -14.08 -1.70
N THR A 851 8.28 -14.97 -2.27
CA THR A 851 8.28 -16.39 -1.91
C THR A 851 8.56 -17.29 -3.11
N LYS A 852 9.07 -18.49 -2.85
CA LYS A 852 9.34 -19.51 -3.87
C LYS A 852 8.31 -20.64 -3.77
N PHE A 853 7.83 -21.11 -4.91
CA PHE A 853 6.96 -22.28 -4.92
C PHE A 853 7.66 -23.50 -4.38
N ALA A 854 6.89 -24.33 -3.68
CA ALA A 854 7.38 -25.51 -2.98
C ALA A 854 8.28 -25.18 -1.77
N ALA A 855 9.01 -24.06 -1.74
CA ALA A 855 9.72 -23.58 -0.56
C ALA A 855 8.78 -23.02 0.51
N ASP A 856 7.85 -22.18 0.05
CA ASP A 856 7.03 -21.28 0.88
C ASP A 856 5.55 -21.38 0.49
N ASN A 857 5.26 -21.75 -0.76
CA ASN A 857 3.89 -21.82 -1.28
C ASN A 857 3.52 -23.27 -1.62
N TRP A 858 2.48 -23.78 -0.95
CA TRP A 858 1.97 -25.13 -1.15
C TRP A 858 0.52 -25.19 -1.66
N MET A 859 0.21 -26.25 -2.40
CA MET A 859 -1.13 -26.55 -2.90
C MET A 859 -1.48 -27.99 -2.53
N HIS A 860 -2.55 -28.14 -1.77
CA HIS A 860 -2.98 -29.41 -1.21
C HIS A 860 -4.35 -29.86 -1.72
N LYS A 861 -4.51 -31.18 -1.92
CA LYS A 861 -5.75 -31.77 -2.47
C LYS A 861 -7.00 -31.47 -1.64
N MET A 862 -6.88 -31.40 -0.31
CA MET A 862 -8.02 -31.22 0.61
C MET A 862 -7.90 -30.00 1.52
N MET A 863 -6.71 -29.40 1.64
CA MET A 863 -6.43 -28.33 2.61
C MET A 863 -6.31 -26.94 1.96
N GLY A 864 -6.43 -26.85 0.63
CA GLY A 864 -6.35 -25.55 -0.04
C GLY A 864 -4.97 -25.15 -0.51
N ILE A 865 -4.77 -23.84 -0.67
CA ILE A 865 -3.47 -23.23 -0.91
C ILE A 865 -2.91 -22.82 0.45
N GLN A 866 -1.67 -23.18 0.75
CA GLN A 866 -1.00 -22.84 2.00
C GLN A 866 0.17 -21.92 1.66
N LEU A 867 0.17 -20.71 2.19
CA LEU A 867 1.16 -19.68 1.93
C LEU A 867 1.92 -19.44 3.23
N GLY A 868 3.20 -19.84 3.28
CA GLY A 868 4.04 -19.72 4.46
C GLY A 868 5.18 -18.73 4.29
N LEU A 869 5.70 -18.24 5.41
CA LEU A 869 6.97 -17.52 5.50
C LEU A 869 7.94 -18.28 6.39
N THR A 870 9.07 -18.67 5.82
CA THR A 870 10.15 -19.37 6.52
C THR A 870 11.26 -18.40 6.87
N ASP A 871 11.80 -18.50 8.09
CA ASP A 871 13.02 -17.77 8.48
C ASP A 871 14.19 -18.20 7.57
N SER A 872 14.55 -17.30 6.67
CA SER A 872 15.41 -17.53 5.51
C SER A 872 16.11 -16.24 5.11
N LEU A 873 17.10 -16.32 4.21
CA LEU A 873 17.73 -15.10 3.71
C LEU A 873 16.72 -14.18 3.01
N ARG A 874 15.73 -14.71 2.28
CA ARG A 874 14.67 -13.90 1.64
C ARG A 874 13.59 -13.37 2.59
N CYS A 875 13.56 -13.85 3.84
CA CYS A 875 12.61 -13.41 4.85
C CYS A 875 13.26 -13.32 6.24
N GLN A 876 13.75 -12.12 6.55
CA GLN A 876 14.25 -11.69 7.86
C GLN A 876 13.43 -10.48 8.30
N LEU A 877 12.69 -10.65 9.40
CA LEU A 877 11.87 -9.58 9.96
C LEU A 877 12.71 -8.37 10.41
N PRO A 878 12.17 -7.14 10.36
CA PRO A 878 12.85 -5.96 10.87
C PRO A 878 13.23 -6.12 12.35
N GLU A 879 14.36 -5.53 12.73
CA GLU A 879 14.86 -5.58 14.11
C GLU A 879 13.79 -5.06 15.09
N GLY A 880 13.56 -5.81 16.17
CA GLY A 880 12.56 -5.48 17.20
C GLY A 880 11.12 -5.85 16.85
N THR A 881 10.89 -6.59 15.76
CA THR A 881 9.57 -7.13 15.38
C THR A 881 9.56 -8.65 15.46
N ASP A 882 8.40 -9.23 15.78
CA ASP A 882 8.16 -10.67 15.87
C ASP A 882 7.20 -11.18 14.78
N GLY A 883 6.81 -10.29 13.86
CA GLY A 883 5.85 -10.59 12.80
C GLY A 883 4.39 -10.35 13.18
N THR A 884 4.09 -9.93 14.41
CA THR A 884 2.72 -9.55 14.79
C THR A 884 2.27 -8.25 14.11
N GLY A 885 0.96 -8.14 13.84
CA GLY A 885 0.33 -7.00 13.19
C GLY A 885 -0.26 -7.31 11.82
N LYS A 886 -0.46 -6.26 11.02
CA LYS A 886 -1.08 -6.33 9.70
C LYS A 886 -0.11 -6.84 8.63
N TRP A 887 -0.59 -7.78 7.82
CA TRP A 887 0.06 -8.27 6.62
C TRP A 887 -0.89 -8.18 5.43
N VAL A 888 -0.32 -7.96 4.25
CA VAL A 888 -1.03 -8.09 2.97
C VAL A 888 -0.29 -9.10 2.11
N VAL A 889 -0.96 -10.20 1.78
CA VAL A 889 -0.47 -11.25 0.89
C VAL A 889 -0.98 -10.97 -0.51
N THR A 890 -0.08 -10.66 -1.44
CA THR A 890 -0.37 -10.38 -2.84
C THR A 890 -0.08 -11.62 -3.68
N ILE A 891 -1.10 -12.17 -4.32
CA ILE A 891 -0.99 -13.36 -5.16
C ILE A 891 -1.00 -12.93 -6.62
N HIS A 892 0.06 -13.27 -7.34
CA HIS A 892 0.15 -13.08 -8.79
C HIS A 892 -0.22 -14.38 -9.50
N ALA A 893 -1.14 -14.29 -10.45
CA ALA A 893 -1.63 -15.44 -11.19
C ALA A 893 -1.87 -15.10 -12.67
N LEU A 894 -1.56 -16.06 -13.55
CA LEU A 894 -1.69 -15.89 -15.00
C LEU A 894 -3.14 -15.58 -15.38
N GLY A 895 -3.37 -14.45 -16.03
CA GLY A 895 -4.70 -14.00 -16.46
C GLY A 895 -5.59 -13.44 -15.34
N TYR A 896 -5.03 -13.18 -14.16
CA TYR A 896 -5.70 -12.53 -13.03
C TYR A 896 -5.09 -11.16 -12.73
N ALA A 897 -5.93 -10.24 -12.26
CA ALA A 897 -5.46 -9.09 -11.51
C ALA A 897 -4.88 -9.56 -10.16
N ASP A 898 -3.89 -8.82 -9.65
CA ASP A 898 -3.24 -9.13 -8.38
C ASP A 898 -4.28 -9.25 -7.26
N THR A 899 -4.21 -10.34 -6.52
CA THR A 899 -5.18 -10.66 -5.47
C THR A 899 -4.56 -10.37 -4.11
N ASN A 900 -5.09 -9.36 -3.42
CA ASN A 900 -4.61 -8.95 -2.09
C ASN A 900 -5.47 -9.56 -0.99
N VAL A 901 -4.83 -10.34 -0.12
CA VAL A 901 -5.42 -10.92 1.09
C VAL A 901 -4.84 -10.22 2.30
N GLU A 902 -5.67 -9.43 2.99
CA GLU A 902 -5.27 -8.77 4.23
C GLU A 902 -5.52 -9.70 5.42
N VAL A 903 -4.51 -9.88 6.26
CA VAL A 903 -4.60 -10.66 7.49
C VAL A 903 -4.00 -9.87 8.66
N ASN A 904 -4.57 -10.05 9.84
CA ASN A 904 -4.01 -9.54 11.08
C ASN A 904 -3.47 -10.72 11.88
N VAL A 905 -2.18 -10.66 12.19
CA VAL A 905 -1.42 -11.73 12.83
C VAL A 905 -1.21 -11.36 14.29
N THR A 906 -1.55 -12.28 15.18
CA THR A 906 -1.35 -12.16 16.62
C THR A 906 -0.14 -12.97 17.08
N ALA A 907 0.26 -12.82 18.34
CA ALA A 907 1.40 -13.58 18.88
C ALA A 907 1.14 -15.10 18.87
N ASP A 908 -0.12 -15.53 19.00
CA ASP A 908 -0.50 -16.94 18.97
C ASP A 908 -0.43 -17.53 17.54
N ASP A 909 -0.36 -16.67 16.52
CA ASP A 909 -0.24 -17.05 15.11
C ASP A 909 1.22 -17.15 14.65
N ILE A 910 2.18 -16.74 15.49
CA ILE A 910 3.62 -16.80 15.20
C ILE A 910 4.19 -18.11 15.72
N HIS A 911 4.71 -18.93 14.81
CA HIS A 911 5.30 -20.21 15.15
C HIS A 911 6.77 -20.07 15.50
N THR A 912 7.12 -20.59 16.67
CA THR A 912 8.50 -20.89 17.01
C THR A 912 8.62 -22.40 17.12
N ALA A 913 9.46 -23.02 16.28
CA ALA A 913 9.58 -24.48 16.28
C ALA A 913 10.04 -24.97 17.66
N THR A 914 9.18 -25.72 18.35
CA THR A 914 9.55 -26.29 19.65
C THR A 914 10.49 -27.47 19.42
N PRO A 915 11.65 -27.53 20.10
CA PRO A 915 12.52 -28.70 20.05
C PRO A 915 11.76 -29.97 20.45
N VAL A 916 11.95 -31.07 19.72
CA VAL A 916 11.32 -32.34 20.06
C VAL A 916 11.72 -32.75 21.48
N SER A 917 10.72 -32.99 22.31
CA SER A 917 10.85 -33.37 23.72
C SER A 917 10.26 -34.75 24.01
N ASP A 918 9.30 -35.23 23.22
CA ASP A 918 8.67 -36.54 23.37
C ASP A 918 8.21 -37.14 22.03
N THR A 919 8.67 -38.35 21.70
CA THR A 919 8.26 -39.14 20.52
C THR A 919 7.37 -40.33 20.86
N SER A 920 7.08 -40.55 22.15
CA SER A 920 6.51 -41.81 22.64
C SER A 920 5.15 -42.14 22.01
N LYS A 921 4.32 -41.13 21.73
CA LYS A 921 3.00 -41.32 21.10
C LYS A 921 3.12 -41.68 19.62
N LEU A 922 4.05 -41.07 18.90
CA LEU A 922 4.34 -41.38 17.50
C LEU A 922 4.84 -42.81 17.35
N GLU A 923 5.80 -43.20 18.20
CA GLU A 923 6.32 -44.57 18.26
C GLU A 923 5.21 -45.60 18.54
N ALA A 924 4.25 -45.26 19.41
CA ALA A 924 3.11 -46.12 19.71
C ALA A 924 2.14 -46.24 18.52
N ALA A 925 1.86 -45.13 17.83
CA ALA A 925 1.01 -45.13 16.63
C ALA A 925 1.65 -45.93 15.48
N ILE A 926 2.96 -45.77 15.26
CA ILE A 926 3.73 -46.55 14.28
C ILE A 926 3.63 -48.05 14.59
N LYS A 927 3.89 -48.45 15.84
CA LYS A 927 3.75 -49.86 16.26
C LYS A 927 2.32 -50.38 16.05
N ALA A 928 1.31 -49.56 16.32
CA ALA A 928 -0.08 -49.94 16.12
C ALA A 928 -0.40 -50.17 14.64
N ALA A 929 0.07 -49.30 13.75
CA ALA A 929 -0.09 -49.44 12.31
C ALA A 929 0.68 -50.66 11.76
N GLU A 930 1.94 -50.87 12.17
CA GLU A 930 2.78 -52.00 11.75
C GLU A 930 2.23 -53.36 12.19
N ALA A 931 1.41 -53.41 13.25
CA ALA A 931 0.77 -54.62 13.72
C ALA A 931 -0.47 -55.05 12.91
N LEU A 932 -0.96 -54.22 12.00
CA LEU A 932 -2.14 -54.51 11.17
C LEU A 932 -1.78 -55.37 9.96
N ASN A 933 -2.74 -56.20 9.51
CA ASN A 933 -2.56 -57.05 8.33
C ASN A 933 -3.27 -56.45 7.11
N LYS A 934 -2.49 -56.17 6.06
CA LYS A 934 -2.96 -55.65 4.76
C LYS A 934 -4.15 -56.40 4.21
N ASP A 935 -4.14 -57.72 4.30
CA ASP A 935 -5.18 -58.54 3.71
C ASP A 935 -6.56 -58.27 4.31
N ASP A 936 -6.65 -57.74 5.54
CA ASP A 936 -7.91 -57.52 6.23
C ASP A 936 -8.66 -56.25 5.83
N TYR A 937 -8.05 -55.38 5.03
CA TYR A 937 -8.57 -54.05 4.69
C TYR A 937 -8.62 -53.80 3.18
N THR A 938 -9.44 -52.84 2.75
CA THR A 938 -9.52 -52.48 1.32
C THR A 938 -8.18 -51.89 0.84
N GLU A 939 -7.87 -52.12 -0.44
CA GLU A 939 -6.63 -51.60 -1.06
C GLU A 939 -6.52 -50.08 -0.94
N LYS A 940 -7.64 -49.37 -1.08
CA LYS A 940 -7.68 -47.90 -0.99
C LYS A 940 -7.31 -47.42 0.42
N THR A 941 -8.03 -47.84 1.46
CA THR A 941 -7.78 -47.35 2.83
C THR A 941 -6.43 -47.81 3.36
N TRP A 942 -5.94 -48.96 2.87
CA TRP A 942 -4.60 -49.45 3.20
C TRP A 942 -3.50 -48.61 2.56
N SER A 943 -3.65 -48.22 1.29
CA SER A 943 -2.71 -47.32 0.62
C SER A 943 -2.62 -45.94 1.29
N ASP A 944 -3.73 -45.45 1.84
CA ASP A 944 -3.78 -44.21 2.63
C ASP A 944 -3.00 -44.38 3.95
N LEU A 945 -3.20 -45.50 4.69
CA LEU A 945 -2.40 -45.83 5.89
C LEU A 945 -0.90 -45.98 5.60
N GLU A 946 -0.52 -46.66 4.51
CA GLU A 946 0.89 -46.87 4.13
C GLU A 946 1.63 -45.54 3.89
N ALA A 947 0.92 -44.50 3.41
CA ALA A 947 1.50 -43.17 3.22
C ALA A 947 1.78 -42.49 4.57
N GLU A 948 0.77 -42.39 5.43
CA GLU A 948 0.89 -41.76 6.75
C GLU A 948 1.89 -42.49 7.66
N LEU A 949 1.98 -43.82 7.55
CA LEU A 949 2.96 -44.61 8.30
C LEU A 949 4.39 -44.26 7.89
N LYS A 950 4.63 -44.05 6.59
CA LYS A 950 5.97 -43.69 6.10
C LYS A 950 6.38 -42.30 6.57
N GLU A 951 5.45 -41.33 6.51
CA GLU A 951 5.65 -39.97 7.03
C GLU A 951 5.98 -39.98 8.52
N ALA A 952 5.19 -40.71 9.31
CA ALA A 952 5.42 -40.89 10.75
C ALA A 952 6.81 -41.51 11.05
N GLN A 953 7.26 -42.50 10.26
CA GLN A 953 8.59 -43.10 10.41
C GLN A 953 9.72 -42.13 10.07
N ASP A 954 9.53 -41.29 9.06
CA ASP A 954 10.53 -40.28 8.66
C ASP A 954 10.63 -39.16 9.72
N ASP A 955 9.50 -38.70 10.24
CA ASP A 955 9.48 -37.73 11.35
C ASP A 955 10.14 -38.30 12.61
N LEU A 956 9.89 -39.56 12.94
CA LEU A 956 10.56 -40.22 14.06
C LEU A 956 12.08 -40.29 13.84
N ALA A 957 12.54 -40.57 12.62
CA ALA A 957 13.97 -40.61 12.29
C ALA A 957 14.60 -39.21 12.28
N ASN A 958 13.85 -38.18 11.93
CA ASN A 958 14.29 -36.79 11.91
C ASN A 958 14.29 -36.15 13.31
N ALA A 959 13.37 -36.56 14.18
CA ALA A 959 13.35 -36.21 15.61
C ALA A 959 14.67 -36.58 16.29
N ALA A 960 15.20 -37.78 16.03
CA ALA A 960 16.48 -38.22 16.56
C ALA A 960 17.68 -37.37 16.08
N LYS A 961 17.53 -36.61 14.98
CA LYS A 961 18.57 -35.75 14.40
C LYS A 961 18.40 -34.28 14.75
N GLY A 962 17.37 -33.92 15.54
CA GLY A 962 16.99 -32.52 15.77
C GLY A 962 16.54 -31.81 14.49
N LYS A 963 16.07 -32.56 13.49
CA LYS A 963 15.64 -32.06 12.17
C LYS A 963 14.12 -32.12 12.00
N THR A 964 13.36 -31.93 13.07
CA THR A 964 11.89 -31.79 13.05
C THR A 964 11.48 -31.13 14.38
N SER A 965 10.21 -30.78 14.52
CA SER A 965 9.68 -30.12 15.73
C SER A 965 8.71 -31.01 16.51
N GLN A 966 8.41 -30.64 17.75
CA GLN A 966 7.44 -31.39 18.56
C GLN A 966 6.04 -31.37 17.91
N GLU A 967 5.66 -30.26 17.30
CA GLU A 967 4.38 -30.10 16.60
C GLU A 967 4.28 -31.06 15.42
N SER A 968 5.37 -31.22 14.68
CA SER A 968 5.46 -32.18 13.57
C SER A 968 5.26 -33.61 14.05
N VAL A 969 5.92 -33.98 15.15
CA VAL A 969 5.76 -35.30 15.80
C VAL A 969 4.31 -35.53 16.27
N ASP A 970 3.69 -34.53 16.90
CA ASP A 970 2.34 -34.65 17.46
C ASP A 970 1.26 -34.76 16.37
N GLU A 971 1.39 -34.04 15.28
CA GLU A 971 0.40 -34.09 14.22
C GLU A 971 0.64 -35.29 13.28
N SER A 972 1.87 -35.73 13.02
CA SER A 972 2.11 -37.03 12.34
C SER A 972 1.57 -38.20 13.16
N THR A 973 1.58 -38.08 14.49
CA THR A 973 0.87 -39.01 15.38
C THR A 973 -0.65 -38.95 15.14
N ALA A 974 -1.23 -37.75 15.02
CA ALA A 974 -2.66 -37.57 14.80
C ALA A 974 -3.12 -38.13 13.44
N HIS A 975 -2.40 -37.84 12.35
CA HIS A 975 -2.72 -38.33 11.00
C HIS A 975 -2.62 -39.84 10.92
N LEU A 976 -1.55 -40.44 11.44
CA LEU A 976 -1.41 -41.90 11.45
C LEU A 976 -2.56 -42.56 12.24
N ASN A 977 -2.94 -42.01 13.39
CA ASN A 977 -4.09 -42.49 14.14
C ASN A 977 -5.41 -42.33 13.38
N ALA A 978 -5.60 -41.22 12.65
CA ALA A 978 -6.77 -41.00 11.82
C ALA A 978 -6.84 -42.02 10.66
N ALA A 979 -5.72 -42.31 10.00
CA ALA A 979 -5.64 -43.32 8.95
C ALA A 979 -5.91 -44.73 9.49
N ILE A 980 -5.39 -45.08 10.67
CA ILE A 980 -5.74 -46.34 11.38
C ILE A 980 -7.25 -46.40 11.61
N ALA A 981 -7.87 -45.30 12.06
CA ALA A 981 -9.31 -45.24 12.33
C ALA A 981 -10.18 -45.32 11.06
N ALA A 982 -9.69 -44.80 9.94
CA ALA A 982 -10.39 -44.77 8.64
C ALA A 982 -10.30 -46.09 7.86
N LEU A 983 -9.61 -47.11 8.37
CA LEU A 983 -9.46 -48.39 7.70
C LEU A 983 -10.80 -49.13 7.53
N GLU A 984 -11.14 -49.44 6.27
CA GLU A 984 -12.31 -50.22 5.92
C GLU A 984 -11.94 -51.70 5.73
N LYS A 985 -12.67 -52.61 6.37
CA LYS A 985 -12.42 -54.05 6.26
C LYS A 985 -12.69 -54.55 4.84
N ALA A 986 -11.78 -55.35 4.30
CA ALA A 986 -11.98 -56.06 3.04
C ALA A 986 -13.13 -57.06 3.19
N ASN A 987 -14.11 -57.01 2.27
CA ASN A 987 -15.19 -57.99 2.24
C ASN A 987 -14.66 -59.33 1.71
N LYS A 988 -14.28 -60.26 2.60
CA LYS A 988 -13.75 -61.59 2.22
C LYS A 988 -14.84 -62.66 2.01
N PHE A 989 -16.11 -62.27 1.85
CA PHE A 989 -17.20 -63.25 1.74
C PHE A 989 -17.01 -64.16 0.52
N THR A 990 -16.89 -65.46 0.77
CA THR A 990 -16.87 -66.51 -0.26
C THR A 990 -18.07 -67.43 -0.06
N GLY A 991 -18.95 -67.50 -1.06
CA GLY A 991 -20.18 -68.27 -1.00
C GLY A 991 -21.33 -67.64 -1.77
N LEU A 992 -22.48 -68.33 -1.76
CA LEU A 992 -23.70 -67.81 -2.39
C LEU A 992 -24.36 -66.76 -1.50
N ALA A 993 -24.69 -65.60 -2.07
CA ALA A 993 -25.33 -64.51 -1.33
C ALA A 993 -26.67 -64.93 -0.69
N ASN A 994 -26.94 -64.35 0.49
CA ASN A 994 -28.17 -64.60 1.24
C ASN A 994 -29.36 -63.74 0.76
N SER A 995 -29.10 -62.65 0.03
CA SER A 995 -30.10 -61.71 -0.49
C SER A 995 -29.87 -61.43 -1.98
N LYS A 996 -30.94 -61.06 -2.69
CA LYS A 996 -30.88 -60.71 -4.11
C LYS A 996 -30.19 -59.37 -4.30
N ALA A 997 -29.36 -59.25 -5.32
CA ALA A 997 -28.85 -57.97 -5.79
C ALA A 997 -29.98 -57.14 -6.41
N ALA A 998 -29.70 -55.86 -6.73
CA ALA A 998 -30.68 -54.93 -7.31
C ALA A 998 -31.31 -55.43 -8.63
N ASP A 999 -30.59 -56.27 -9.39
CA ASP A 999 -31.10 -56.90 -10.61
C ASP A 999 -32.04 -58.10 -10.36
N GLY A 1000 -32.32 -58.40 -9.09
CA GLY A 1000 -33.21 -59.48 -8.67
C GLY A 1000 -32.58 -60.88 -8.66
N ASN A 1001 -31.26 -61.02 -8.85
CA ASN A 1001 -30.59 -62.32 -8.85
C ASN A 1001 -29.66 -62.54 -7.63
N TRP A 1002 -29.27 -63.80 -7.40
CA TRP A 1002 -28.26 -64.20 -6.42
C TRP A 1002 -26.94 -64.50 -7.11
N TYR A 1003 -25.86 -63.99 -6.51
CA TYR A 1003 -24.51 -64.17 -7.00
C TYR A 1003 -23.67 -64.99 -6.03
N TYR A 1004 -22.77 -65.80 -6.59
CA TYR A 1004 -21.74 -66.48 -5.84
C TYR A 1004 -20.50 -65.58 -5.80
N TYR A 1005 -20.03 -65.32 -4.60
CA TYR A 1005 -18.89 -64.46 -4.35
C TYR A 1005 -17.64 -65.29 -4.03
N VAL A 1006 -16.49 -64.81 -4.46
CA VAL A 1006 -15.17 -65.27 -3.99
C VAL A 1006 -14.41 -64.02 -3.58
N ASN A 1007 -13.99 -63.95 -2.31
CA ASN A 1007 -13.35 -62.78 -1.72
C ASN A 1007 -14.12 -61.46 -1.97
N GLY A 1008 -15.44 -61.49 -1.85
CA GLY A 1008 -16.29 -60.29 -2.00
C GLY A 1008 -16.61 -59.87 -3.43
N GLU A 1009 -16.04 -60.53 -4.45
CA GLU A 1009 -16.33 -60.26 -5.85
C GLU A 1009 -17.23 -61.33 -6.48
N ILE A 1010 -18.06 -60.95 -7.46
CA ILE A 1010 -18.92 -61.89 -8.19
C ILE A 1010 -18.03 -62.82 -9.02
N ALA A 1011 -18.02 -64.10 -8.65
CA ALA A 1011 -17.18 -65.11 -9.29
C ALA A 1011 -17.86 -65.64 -10.57
N THR A 1012 -17.75 -64.87 -11.66
CA THR A 1012 -18.41 -65.15 -12.95
C THR A 1012 -17.94 -66.45 -13.62
N ASN A 1013 -16.82 -67.01 -13.20
CA ASN A 1013 -16.30 -68.30 -13.64
C ASN A 1013 -16.82 -69.50 -12.85
N VAL A 1014 -17.57 -69.30 -11.75
CA VAL A 1014 -18.05 -70.39 -10.89
C VAL A 1014 -19.35 -70.98 -11.42
N THR A 1015 -19.33 -72.28 -11.74
CA THR A 1015 -20.54 -73.08 -12.02
C THR A 1015 -20.58 -74.27 -11.06
N THR A 1016 -21.51 -74.27 -10.12
CA THR A 1016 -21.58 -75.26 -9.02
C THR A 1016 -22.99 -75.35 -8.44
N VAL A 1017 -23.19 -76.24 -7.46
CA VAL A 1017 -24.37 -76.26 -6.59
C VAL A 1017 -23.97 -75.71 -5.22
N ALA A 1018 -24.50 -74.55 -4.86
CA ALA A 1018 -24.11 -73.80 -3.66
C ALA A 1018 -25.28 -73.60 -2.69
N LYS A 1019 -24.96 -73.51 -1.40
CA LYS A 1019 -25.94 -73.26 -0.33
C LYS A 1019 -25.91 -71.80 0.09
N ASN A 1020 -27.09 -71.20 0.27
CA ASN A 1020 -27.28 -69.98 1.08
C ASN A 1020 -28.35 -70.24 2.15
N VAL A 1021 -28.71 -69.22 2.92
CA VAL A 1021 -29.79 -69.33 3.94
C VAL A 1021 -31.14 -69.78 3.36
N ASN A 1022 -31.38 -69.56 2.07
CA ASN A 1022 -32.65 -69.89 1.40
C ASN A 1022 -32.67 -71.29 0.75
N GLY A 1023 -31.56 -72.03 0.82
CA GLY A 1023 -31.45 -73.42 0.34
C GLY A 1023 -30.24 -73.68 -0.55
N TRP A 1024 -30.28 -74.80 -1.28
CA TRP A 1024 -29.25 -75.20 -2.23
C TRP A 1024 -29.69 -74.89 -3.66
N TRP A 1025 -28.86 -74.15 -4.39
CA TRP A 1025 -29.18 -73.58 -5.69
C TRP A 1025 -28.12 -73.92 -6.71
N TYR A 1026 -28.54 -74.01 -7.97
CA TYR A 1026 -27.63 -74.13 -9.09
C TYR A 1026 -27.12 -72.76 -9.51
N VAL A 1027 -25.81 -72.58 -9.41
CA VAL A 1027 -25.08 -71.40 -9.84
C VAL A 1027 -24.41 -71.72 -11.17
N LYS A 1028 -24.63 -70.87 -12.17
CA LYS A 1028 -24.01 -70.94 -13.49
C LYS A 1028 -23.37 -69.60 -13.81
N ASN A 1029 -22.09 -69.60 -14.12
CA ASN A 1029 -21.29 -68.41 -14.38
C ASN A 1029 -21.44 -67.32 -13.29
N GLY A 1030 -21.33 -67.73 -12.03
CA GLY A 1030 -21.44 -66.85 -10.86
C GLY A 1030 -22.86 -66.44 -10.46
N LYS A 1031 -23.89 -66.82 -11.22
CA LYS A 1031 -25.28 -66.37 -11.04
C LYS A 1031 -26.24 -67.54 -10.82
N VAL A 1032 -27.26 -67.40 -9.97
CA VAL A 1032 -28.28 -68.44 -9.80
C VAL A 1032 -29.17 -68.52 -11.05
N ASP A 1033 -29.25 -69.72 -11.63
CA ASP A 1033 -30.18 -70.01 -12.71
C ASP A 1033 -31.49 -70.59 -12.14
N PHE A 1034 -32.42 -69.68 -11.81
CA PHE A 1034 -33.73 -70.03 -11.26
C PHE A 1034 -34.63 -70.87 -12.19
N LYS A 1035 -34.24 -71.08 -13.45
CA LYS A 1035 -35.03 -71.88 -14.41
C LYS A 1035 -34.40 -73.24 -14.69
N ALA A 1036 -33.24 -73.54 -14.12
CA ALA A 1036 -32.53 -74.78 -14.39
C ALA A 1036 -33.32 -76.02 -13.95
N ASN A 1037 -33.45 -76.97 -14.88
CA ASN A 1037 -34.00 -78.30 -14.64
C ASN A 1037 -33.02 -79.33 -15.20
N THR A 1038 -32.01 -79.71 -14.40
CA THR A 1038 -30.87 -80.52 -14.83
C THR A 1038 -30.30 -81.31 -13.67
N VAL A 1039 -29.27 -82.12 -13.91
CA VAL A 1039 -28.43 -82.71 -12.87
C VAL A 1039 -27.10 -81.97 -12.85
N ALA A 1040 -26.80 -81.28 -11.75
CA ALA A 1040 -25.61 -80.46 -11.58
C ALA A 1040 -24.73 -80.96 -10.44
N LYS A 1041 -23.42 -80.67 -10.49
CA LYS A 1041 -22.45 -81.18 -9.50
C LYS A 1041 -21.91 -80.08 -8.59
N ASN A 1042 -21.57 -80.48 -7.37
CA ASN A 1042 -20.60 -79.80 -6.53
C ASN A 1042 -19.59 -80.83 -5.99
N GLU A 1043 -18.70 -80.41 -5.09
CA GLU A 1043 -17.72 -81.28 -4.43
C GLU A 1043 -18.35 -82.51 -3.74
N ASN A 1044 -19.59 -82.38 -3.27
CA ASN A 1044 -20.28 -83.41 -2.50
C ASN A 1044 -21.07 -84.40 -3.39
N GLY A 1045 -21.11 -84.20 -4.71
CA GLY A 1045 -21.73 -85.10 -5.67
C GLY A 1045 -22.64 -84.40 -6.66
N TRP A 1046 -23.44 -85.19 -7.38
CA TRP A 1046 -24.35 -84.70 -8.42
C TRP A 1046 -25.77 -84.72 -7.91
N TRP A 1047 -26.48 -83.60 -8.08
CA TRP A 1047 -27.78 -83.33 -7.49
C TRP A 1047 -28.80 -82.99 -8.56
N LEU A 1048 -30.04 -83.42 -8.35
CA LEU A 1048 -31.15 -83.03 -9.21
C LEU A 1048 -31.58 -81.60 -8.88
N ILE A 1049 -31.58 -80.75 -9.90
CA ILE A 1049 -32.02 -79.36 -9.86
C ILE A 1049 -33.39 -79.27 -10.54
N ARG A 1050 -34.36 -78.65 -9.87
CA ARG A 1050 -35.68 -78.31 -10.40
C ARG A 1050 -36.01 -76.85 -10.09
N GLY A 1051 -36.33 -76.07 -11.12
CA GLY A 1051 -36.55 -74.63 -10.97
C GLY A 1051 -35.38 -73.92 -10.28
N GLY A 1052 -34.15 -74.29 -10.62
CA GLY A 1052 -32.91 -73.74 -10.04
C GLY A 1052 -32.53 -74.23 -8.65
N LYS A 1053 -33.39 -74.98 -7.95
CA LYS A 1053 -33.15 -75.47 -6.58
C LYS A 1053 -32.89 -76.97 -6.54
N VAL A 1054 -32.06 -77.44 -5.61
CA VAL A 1054 -31.86 -78.88 -5.37
C VAL A 1054 -33.15 -79.49 -4.82
N ASP A 1055 -33.58 -80.60 -5.42
CA ASP A 1055 -34.69 -81.42 -4.93
C ASP A 1055 -34.18 -82.67 -4.20
N PHE A 1056 -34.00 -82.55 -2.88
CA PHE A 1056 -33.53 -83.64 -2.01
C PHE A 1056 -34.51 -84.80 -1.86
N SER A 1057 -35.77 -84.65 -2.28
CA SER A 1057 -36.80 -85.69 -2.13
C SER A 1057 -36.86 -86.64 -3.33
N ALA A 1058 -36.22 -86.26 -4.44
CA ALA A 1058 -36.43 -86.94 -5.71
C ALA A 1058 -35.85 -88.36 -5.74
N ASN A 1059 -36.69 -89.32 -6.10
CA ASN A 1059 -36.32 -90.70 -6.43
C ASN A 1059 -36.82 -90.99 -7.86
N THR A 1060 -35.97 -90.78 -8.86
CA THR A 1060 -36.36 -90.80 -10.28
C THR A 1060 -35.17 -91.08 -11.19
N VAL A 1061 -35.36 -91.05 -12.51
CA VAL A 1061 -34.29 -90.97 -13.51
C VAL A 1061 -34.35 -89.61 -14.18
N ALA A 1062 -33.28 -88.83 -14.11
CA ALA A 1062 -33.21 -87.45 -14.60
C ALA A 1062 -32.01 -87.23 -15.53
N LYS A 1063 -32.11 -86.27 -16.45
CA LYS A 1063 -31.09 -86.01 -17.46
C LYS A 1063 -30.26 -84.77 -17.19
N ASN A 1064 -29.00 -84.81 -17.60
CA ASN A 1064 -28.21 -83.63 -17.93
C ASN A 1064 -27.59 -83.80 -19.32
N GLU A 1065 -26.71 -82.89 -19.72
CA GLU A 1065 -25.99 -82.93 -21.00
C GLU A 1065 -25.20 -84.24 -21.22
N ASN A 1066 -24.78 -84.91 -20.14
CA ASN A 1066 -23.94 -86.11 -20.18
C ASN A 1066 -24.77 -87.42 -20.20
N GLY A 1067 -26.09 -87.35 -20.10
CA GLY A 1067 -26.99 -88.49 -20.16
C GLY A 1067 -28.03 -88.51 -19.04
N TRP A 1068 -28.69 -89.67 -18.87
CA TRP A 1068 -29.74 -89.88 -17.89
C TRP A 1068 -29.20 -90.68 -16.72
N TRP A 1069 -29.48 -90.22 -15.51
CA TRP A 1069 -28.91 -90.71 -14.26
C TRP A 1069 -30.02 -91.07 -13.29
N ILE A 1070 -29.83 -92.17 -12.55
CA ILE A 1070 -30.73 -92.49 -11.45
C ILE A 1070 -30.44 -91.55 -10.27
N ILE A 1071 -31.50 -90.94 -9.77
CA ILE A 1071 -31.50 -90.05 -8.62
C ILE A 1071 -32.16 -90.79 -7.46
N ARG A 1072 -31.49 -90.85 -6.32
CA ARG A 1072 -32.01 -91.36 -5.06
C ARG A 1072 -31.84 -90.28 -3.99
N ASN A 1073 -32.94 -89.91 -3.35
CA ASN A 1073 -32.98 -88.82 -2.36
C ASN A 1073 -32.27 -87.55 -2.88
N GLY A 1074 -32.57 -87.16 -4.11
CA GLY A 1074 -32.05 -85.96 -4.78
C GLY A 1074 -30.63 -86.05 -5.32
N LYS A 1075 -29.89 -87.12 -5.03
CA LYS A 1075 -28.49 -87.30 -5.45
C LYS A 1075 -28.36 -88.42 -6.50
N VAL A 1076 -27.44 -88.27 -7.45
CA VAL A 1076 -27.09 -89.35 -8.39
C VAL A 1076 -26.47 -90.52 -7.63
N ASP A 1077 -26.98 -91.72 -7.87
CA ASP A 1077 -26.39 -92.96 -7.38
C ASP A 1077 -25.59 -93.66 -8.48
N PHE A 1078 -24.28 -93.40 -8.51
CA PHE A 1078 -23.34 -93.98 -9.48
C PHE A 1078 -23.13 -95.49 -9.33
N SER A 1079 -23.54 -96.09 -8.23
CA SER A 1079 -23.34 -97.53 -7.99
C SER A 1079 -24.50 -98.40 -8.52
N ALA A 1080 -25.62 -97.76 -8.85
CA ALA A 1080 -26.86 -98.46 -9.15
C ALA A 1080 -26.76 -99.27 -10.45
N ASN A 1081 -27.05 -100.57 -10.34
CA ASN A 1081 -27.18 -101.51 -11.45
C ASN A 1081 -28.56 -102.19 -11.36
N THR A 1082 -29.60 -101.52 -11.84
CA THR A 1082 -31.01 -101.92 -11.62
C THR A 1082 -31.90 -101.48 -12.78
N VAL A 1083 -33.21 -101.72 -12.71
CA VAL A 1083 -34.21 -101.11 -13.58
C VAL A 1083 -34.98 -100.05 -12.78
N ALA A 1084 -34.92 -98.79 -13.19
CA ALA A 1084 -35.50 -97.65 -12.48
C ALA A 1084 -36.47 -96.86 -13.37
N LYS A 1085 -37.47 -96.21 -12.77
CA LYS A 1085 -38.53 -95.51 -13.52
C LYS A 1085 -38.43 -93.98 -13.41
N ASN A 1086 -38.86 -93.32 -14.48
CA ASN A 1086 -39.31 -91.94 -14.47
C ASN A 1086 -40.65 -91.81 -15.22
N GLU A 1087 -41.12 -90.59 -15.43
CA GLU A 1087 -42.36 -90.30 -16.16
C GLU A 1087 -42.38 -90.89 -17.58
N ASN A 1088 -41.21 -91.07 -18.20
CA ASN A 1088 -41.08 -91.56 -19.57
C ASN A 1088 -41.03 -93.09 -19.66
N GLY A 1089 -40.94 -93.80 -18.53
CA GLY A 1089 -40.95 -95.26 -18.47
C GLY A 1089 -39.87 -95.84 -17.56
N TRP A 1090 -39.63 -97.15 -17.69
CA TRP A 1090 -38.67 -97.88 -16.86
C TRP A 1090 -37.43 -98.16 -17.69
N TRP A 1091 -36.26 -97.83 -17.16
CA TRP A 1091 -35.00 -97.81 -17.87
C TRP A 1091 -34.00 -98.71 -17.17
N LYS A 1092 -33.18 -99.41 -17.95
CA LYS A 1092 -32.00 -100.11 -17.43
C LYS A 1092 -30.97 -99.07 -17.00
N ILE A 1093 -30.53 -99.17 -15.75
CA ILE A 1093 -29.44 -98.40 -15.18
C ILE A 1093 -28.23 -99.32 -15.02
N THR A 1094 -27.09 -98.87 -15.53
CA THR A 1094 -25.77 -99.49 -15.39
C THR A 1094 -24.81 -98.45 -14.84
N ASN A 1095 -24.20 -98.72 -13.68
CA ASN A 1095 -23.32 -97.79 -12.97
C ASN A 1095 -23.93 -96.36 -12.84
N GLY A 1096 -25.19 -96.32 -12.42
CA GLY A 1096 -25.95 -95.08 -12.19
C GLY A 1096 -26.48 -94.36 -13.43
N LYS A 1097 -26.06 -94.76 -14.63
CA LYS A 1097 -26.48 -94.15 -15.90
C LYS A 1097 -27.48 -95.05 -16.65
N VAL A 1098 -28.43 -94.45 -17.37
CA VAL A 1098 -29.29 -95.21 -18.29
C VAL A 1098 -28.44 -95.82 -19.41
N ASP A 1099 -28.59 -97.12 -19.59
CA ASP A 1099 -28.00 -97.88 -20.70
C ASP A 1099 -29.02 -98.04 -21.83
N PHE A 1100 -29.01 -97.10 -22.76
CA PHE A 1100 -29.91 -97.08 -23.93
C PHE A 1100 -29.66 -98.23 -24.91
N ASN A 1101 -28.54 -98.96 -24.80
CA ASN A 1101 -28.20 -100.05 -25.71
C ASN A 1101 -28.59 -101.43 -25.16
N CYS A 1102 -29.07 -101.50 -23.92
CA CYS A 1102 -29.45 -102.76 -23.29
C CYS A 1102 -30.65 -103.42 -24.00
N ASN A 1103 -30.44 -104.66 -24.46
CA ASN A 1103 -31.46 -105.52 -25.08
C ASN A 1103 -31.43 -106.91 -24.40
N SER A 1104 -31.76 -106.96 -23.11
CA SER A 1104 -31.56 -108.10 -22.21
C SER A 1104 -32.74 -108.22 -21.22
N VAL A 1105 -32.81 -109.32 -20.47
CA VAL A 1105 -33.69 -109.46 -19.31
C VAL A 1105 -32.97 -109.00 -18.04
N GLU A 1106 -33.45 -107.93 -17.42
CA GLU A 1106 -32.79 -107.24 -16.31
C GLU A 1106 -33.67 -107.18 -15.06
N LYS A 1107 -33.06 -107.23 -13.87
CA LYS A 1107 -33.81 -107.29 -12.61
C LYS A 1107 -33.86 -105.96 -11.88
N ASN A 1108 -34.97 -105.73 -11.18
CA ASN A 1108 -35.07 -104.84 -10.03
C ASN A 1108 -35.76 -105.57 -8.88
N GLU A 1109 -36.05 -104.87 -7.79
CA GLU A 1109 -36.75 -105.41 -6.61
C GLU A 1109 -38.12 -106.00 -6.93
N ASN A 1110 -38.79 -105.53 -7.99
CA ASN A 1110 -40.15 -105.93 -8.37
C ASN A 1110 -40.18 -107.13 -9.33
N GLY A 1111 -39.03 -107.59 -9.82
CA GLY A 1111 -38.92 -108.75 -10.70
C GLY A 1111 -37.91 -108.54 -11.84
N TRP A 1112 -37.96 -109.46 -12.80
CA TRP A 1112 -37.10 -109.44 -13.98
C TRP A 1112 -37.92 -108.96 -15.17
N TRP A 1113 -37.38 -108.01 -15.91
CA TRP A 1113 -38.07 -107.26 -16.95
C TRP A 1113 -37.31 -107.37 -18.26
N TYR A 1114 -38.03 -107.52 -19.36
CA TYR A 1114 -37.43 -107.49 -20.68
C TYR A 1114 -37.17 -106.04 -21.11
N ILE A 1115 -35.90 -105.74 -21.37
CA ILE A 1115 -35.41 -104.45 -21.82
C ILE A 1115 -35.13 -104.52 -23.31
N ARG A 1116 -35.61 -103.52 -24.06
CA ARG A 1116 -35.35 -103.31 -25.48
C ARG A 1116 -34.98 -101.84 -25.70
N GLY A 1117 -33.81 -101.58 -26.29
CA GLY A 1117 -33.29 -100.22 -26.45
C GLY A 1117 -33.18 -99.46 -25.12
N GLY A 1118 -32.77 -100.15 -24.05
CA GLY A 1118 -32.61 -99.59 -22.71
C GLY A 1118 -33.89 -99.35 -21.90
N LYS A 1119 -35.07 -99.52 -22.50
CA LYS A 1119 -36.38 -99.35 -21.85
C LYS A 1119 -37.08 -100.69 -21.64
N VAL A 1120 -37.83 -100.84 -20.54
CA VAL A 1120 -38.74 -101.99 -20.36
C VAL A 1120 -39.80 -101.97 -21.45
N ASP A 1121 -39.93 -103.08 -22.17
CA ASP A 1121 -40.99 -103.29 -23.15
C ASP A 1121 -42.15 -104.07 -22.54
N PHE A 1122 -43.10 -103.34 -21.93
CA PHE A 1122 -44.29 -103.92 -21.29
C PHE A 1122 -45.24 -104.61 -22.28
N SER A 1123 -45.08 -104.41 -23.59
CA SER A 1123 -45.92 -105.07 -24.59
C SER A 1123 -45.39 -106.46 -24.96
N TYR A 1124 -44.14 -106.77 -24.63
CA TYR A 1124 -43.51 -107.99 -25.09
C TYR A 1124 -44.00 -109.22 -24.31
N THR A 1125 -44.60 -110.15 -25.03
CA THR A 1125 -44.91 -111.50 -24.56
C THR A 1125 -44.24 -112.51 -25.48
N GLY A 1126 -43.31 -113.30 -24.96
CA GLY A 1126 -42.46 -114.16 -25.77
C GLY A 1126 -41.35 -114.82 -24.95
N VAL A 1127 -40.21 -115.09 -25.59
CA VAL A 1127 -39.00 -115.58 -24.92
C VAL A 1127 -37.85 -114.59 -25.12
N ALA A 1128 -37.20 -114.14 -24.05
CA ALA A 1128 -36.05 -113.25 -24.11
C ALA A 1128 -34.90 -113.77 -23.26
N LYS A 1129 -33.67 -113.34 -23.56
CA LYS A 1129 -32.46 -113.86 -22.90
C LYS A 1129 -31.75 -112.81 -22.05
N ASN A 1130 -31.05 -113.30 -21.03
CA ASN A 1130 -29.92 -112.62 -20.39
C ASN A 1130 -28.77 -113.62 -20.24
N THR A 1131 -27.71 -113.23 -19.53
CA THR A 1131 -26.55 -114.08 -19.26
C THR A 1131 -26.89 -115.37 -18.52
N ASN A 1132 -27.98 -115.39 -17.75
CA ASN A 1132 -28.40 -116.54 -16.96
C ASN A 1132 -29.27 -117.54 -17.73
N GLY A 1133 -29.74 -117.19 -18.93
CA GLY A 1133 -30.54 -118.08 -19.78
C GLY A 1133 -31.67 -117.36 -20.52
N TRP A 1134 -32.57 -118.15 -21.11
CA TRP A 1134 -33.73 -117.65 -21.86
C TRP A 1134 -34.97 -117.85 -21.01
N TRP A 1135 -35.80 -116.82 -20.92
CA TRP A 1135 -36.88 -116.70 -19.96
C TRP A 1135 -38.19 -116.41 -20.68
N ARG A 1136 -39.29 -116.97 -20.16
CA ARG A 1136 -40.65 -116.61 -20.57
C ARG A 1136 -40.95 -115.20 -20.09
N ILE A 1137 -41.29 -114.33 -21.02
CA ILE A 1137 -41.77 -112.98 -20.75
C ILE A 1137 -43.26 -112.90 -21.03
N GLU A 1138 -44.02 -112.28 -20.14
CA GLU A 1138 -45.43 -111.95 -20.30
C GLU A 1138 -45.64 -110.50 -19.88
N ASN A 1139 -46.16 -109.70 -20.80
CA ASN A 1139 -46.38 -108.26 -20.64
C ASN A 1139 -45.13 -107.54 -20.08
N GLY A 1140 -43.96 -107.89 -20.65
CA GLY A 1140 -42.65 -107.33 -20.29
C GLY A 1140 -41.99 -107.90 -19.04
N LYS A 1141 -42.66 -108.74 -18.24
CA LYS A 1141 -42.11 -109.33 -17.01
C LYS A 1141 -41.80 -110.82 -17.19
N VAL A 1142 -40.73 -111.31 -16.57
CA VAL A 1142 -40.47 -112.76 -16.50
C VAL A 1142 -41.56 -113.45 -15.69
N ASN A 1143 -42.19 -114.48 -16.27
CA ASN A 1143 -43.10 -115.36 -15.56
C ASN A 1143 -42.36 -116.64 -15.13
N PHE A 1144 -41.86 -116.66 -13.89
CA PHE A 1144 -41.14 -117.81 -13.31
C PHE A 1144 -42.01 -119.05 -13.07
N ASN A 1145 -43.34 -118.92 -13.11
CA ASN A 1145 -44.25 -120.04 -12.87
C ASN A 1145 -44.72 -120.70 -14.16
N PHE A 1146 -44.34 -120.16 -15.33
CA PHE A 1146 -44.78 -120.69 -16.61
C PHE A 1146 -44.14 -122.05 -16.90
N ASN A 1147 -44.97 -123.04 -17.17
CA ASN A 1147 -44.59 -124.35 -17.69
C ASN A 1147 -45.38 -124.60 -18.98
N GLY A 1148 -44.69 -124.82 -20.10
CA GLY A 1148 -45.36 -124.94 -21.40
C GLY A 1148 -44.41 -124.66 -22.56
N ILE A 1149 -44.96 -124.11 -23.65
CA ILE A 1149 -44.17 -123.65 -24.81
C ILE A 1149 -44.39 -122.17 -25.07
N ALA A 1150 -43.35 -121.47 -25.49
CA ALA A 1150 -43.44 -120.07 -25.90
C ALA A 1150 -42.49 -119.76 -27.05
N GLN A 1151 -42.81 -118.72 -27.82
CA GLN A 1151 -42.08 -118.35 -29.03
C GLN A 1151 -41.19 -117.12 -28.84
N ASN A 1152 -40.07 -117.11 -29.57
CA ASN A 1152 -39.40 -115.88 -30.00
C ASN A 1152 -39.12 -115.91 -31.51
N SER A 1153 -38.42 -114.92 -32.03
CA SER A 1153 -38.04 -114.85 -33.46
C SER A 1153 -37.29 -116.09 -33.97
N ASN A 1154 -36.65 -116.85 -33.08
CA ASN A 1154 -35.90 -118.06 -33.44
C ASN A 1154 -36.74 -119.35 -33.40
N GLY A 1155 -38.02 -119.27 -33.02
CA GLY A 1155 -38.96 -120.41 -32.98
C GLY A 1155 -39.61 -120.63 -31.60
N TRP A 1156 -40.27 -121.77 -31.45
CA TRP A 1156 -40.94 -122.19 -30.22
C TRP A 1156 -39.99 -122.99 -29.31
N TRP A 1157 -40.07 -122.75 -28.00
CA TRP A 1157 -39.19 -123.33 -26.99
C TRP A 1157 -40.00 -123.92 -25.85
N TYR A 1158 -39.53 -125.04 -25.31
CA TYR A 1158 -40.08 -125.63 -24.09
C TYR A 1158 -39.54 -124.91 -22.87
N ILE A 1159 -40.46 -124.56 -21.97
CA ILE A 1159 -40.19 -123.76 -20.77
C ILE A 1159 -40.68 -124.51 -19.55
N LYS A 1160 -39.82 -124.58 -18.54
CA LYS A 1160 -40.10 -125.18 -17.23
C LYS A 1160 -39.61 -124.24 -16.13
N GLY A 1161 -40.48 -123.91 -15.19
CA GLY A 1161 -40.20 -122.90 -14.16
C GLY A 1161 -39.81 -121.54 -14.75
N GLY A 1162 -40.47 -121.14 -15.84
CA GLY A 1162 -40.24 -119.86 -16.53
C GLY A 1162 -38.95 -119.73 -17.32
N LYS A 1163 -38.05 -120.73 -17.27
CA LYS A 1163 -36.81 -120.78 -18.04
C LYS A 1163 -36.90 -121.79 -19.18
N VAL A 1164 -36.32 -121.47 -20.34
CA VAL A 1164 -36.14 -122.44 -21.41
C VAL A 1164 -35.24 -123.55 -20.90
N ASP A 1165 -35.72 -124.79 -20.98
CA ASP A 1165 -34.96 -125.98 -20.62
C ASP A 1165 -34.33 -126.57 -21.89
N PHE A 1166 -33.10 -126.14 -22.18
CA PHE A 1166 -32.33 -126.61 -23.34
C PHE A 1166 -31.94 -128.09 -23.25
N SER A 1167 -32.04 -128.72 -22.07
CA SER A 1167 -31.74 -130.15 -21.91
C SER A 1167 -32.95 -131.04 -22.21
N TYR A 1168 -34.15 -130.47 -22.22
CA TYR A 1168 -35.37 -131.24 -22.41
C TYR A 1168 -35.48 -131.81 -23.82
N ASN A 1169 -35.59 -133.14 -23.88
CA ASN A 1169 -35.86 -133.93 -25.07
C ASN A 1169 -37.08 -134.81 -24.77
N GLY A 1170 -38.18 -134.63 -25.50
CA GLY A 1170 -39.44 -135.31 -25.19
C GLY A 1170 -40.64 -134.72 -25.94
N THR A 1171 -41.82 -134.86 -25.36
CA THR A 1171 -43.07 -134.30 -25.91
C THR A 1171 -43.77 -133.43 -24.89
N VAL A 1172 -44.25 -132.26 -25.32
CA VAL A 1172 -45.03 -131.34 -24.49
C VAL A 1172 -46.41 -131.11 -25.10
N LYS A 1173 -47.45 -131.10 -24.26
CA LYS A 1173 -48.83 -130.82 -24.68
C LYS A 1173 -49.18 -129.35 -24.40
N SER A 1174 -49.60 -128.61 -25.41
CA SER A 1174 -49.99 -127.19 -25.28
C SER A 1174 -51.14 -126.86 -26.23
N ASN A 1175 -52.15 -126.13 -25.76
CA ASN A 1175 -53.39 -125.81 -26.48
C ASN A 1175 -54.02 -127.04 -27.18
N GLY A 1176 -54.09 -128.16 -26.48
CA GLY A 1176 -54.68 -129.41 -26.96
C GLY A 1176 -53.82 -130.22 -27.95
N LYS A 1177 -52.69 -129.70 -28.43
CA LYS A 1177 -51.77 -130.38 -29.37
C LYS A 1177 -50.50 -130.88 -28.66
N THR A 1178 -49.99 -132.03 -29.10
CA THR A 1178 -48.71 -132.60 -28.63
C THR A 1178 -47.60 -132.21 -29.59
N TYR A 1179 -46.52 -131.63 -29.09
CA TYR A 1179 -45.36 -131.21 -29.88
C TYR A 1179 -44.10 -131.94 -29.45
N LYS A 1180 -43.21 -132.24 -30.38
CA LYS A 1180 -41.89 -132.84 -30.11
C LYS A 1180 -40.89 -131.74 -29.75
N VAL A 1181 -40.11 -131.95 -28.69
CA VAL A 1181 -39.06 -131.02 -28.26
C VAL A 1181 -37.71 -131.73 -28.34
N VAL A 1182 -36.73 -131.08 -28.98
CA VAL A 1182 -35.34 -131.56 -29.07
C VAL A 1182 -34.41 -130.43 -28.63
N ASN A 1183 -33.60 -130.70 -27.61
CA ASN A 1183 -32.70 -129.73 -26.97
C ASN A 1183 -33.41 -128.42 -26.59
N GLY A 1184 -34.59 -128.55 -26.00
CA GLY A 1184 -35.46 -127.43 -25.59
C GLY A 1184 -36.18 -126.70 -26.73
N LYS A 1185 -35.85 -126.93 -28.00
CA LYS A 1185 -36.56 -126.33 -29.15
C LYS A 1185 -37.72 -127.22 -29.60
N VAL A 1186 -38.90 -126.64 -29.74
CA VAL A 1186 -40.06 -127.33 -30.30
C VAL A 1186 -39.85 -127.50 -31.80
N ARG A 1187 -40.00 -128.74 -32.28
CA ARG A 1187 -40.03 -129.08 -33.70
C ARG A 1187 -41.50 -129.29 -34.05
N VAL A 1188 -41.98 -128.50 -35.01
CA VAL A 1188 -43.32 -128.67 -35.58
C VAL A 1188 -43.41 -130.04 -36.22
#